data_AF-A0A1E3H752-F1
#
_entry.id   AF-A0A1E3H752-F1
#
_cell.length_a   1.000
_cell.length_b   1.000
_cell.length_c   1.000
_cell.angle_alpha   90.00
_cell.angle_beta   90.00
_cell.angle_gamma   90.00
#
_symmetry.space_group_name_H-M   'P 1'
#
loop_
_entity.id
_entity.type
_entity.pdbx_description
1 polymer ?
#
loop_
_entity_poly.entity_id
_entity_poly.type
_entity_poly.pdbx_seq_one_letter_code
_entity_poly.pdbx_strand_id
1 'polypeptide(L)'
;MSRQNYLFTSESVSEGHPDKVCDRISDTIVDAYLAAMPEARVACETLATTNRVVIAGEVRGPDEIIGRIEGLTREAIRDIGYEQDGFHWETAKIEVLLHEQSAHIAQGVDANGEKDEGAGDQGIMFGYACTETPELMPAPLYYAHGILKRLADVRKSGQEKALGPDAKSQVTLAYENGRPVRATQIVLSTQHLDESLTSEDIRALVTPYIIATLPDGWVDDATIWHVNPTGKFVIGGPDGDAGLTGRKIIVDTYGGAAPHGGGAFSGKDPTKVDRSAAYAARYLAKNVVAAGFSSRCTIQIAYAIGVAEPLALYVDLHDGGTVDPARVETVLRDVMSLTPRASAPISASTGRSTPAPPPTATSAGRRTPTAASRGSGPTSSRRSGPRSADGGSGPMGEGDNGDAAHPASAAAEDGAARAAAFFGRRKGRPLREQQAARFDDLYPALGLDLSAPIPDLAALFPHRPSTVRLEIGFGGGEHLIHRALEAPDVGFIGVEPFVNGMAKTLMEIGRHGIGNIRLSDADAMRVLDVLPDASLDRISLLYPDPWPKKRHWKRRFVGPDTVARFARVLKPGGQFQFASDIASYVDWTLRHVRAHPAFAWTATRASDWATPFAGWPGTRYEAKALREGRTPAYLTFRRA
;
A
#
# COMPACT_ATOMS: atom_id res chain seq x y z
N MET A 1 20.95 -3.67 14.64
CA MET A 1 20.07 -4.52 15.47
C MET A 1 18.68 -3.94 15.44
N SER A 2 17.66 -4.77 15.23
CA SER A 2 16.26 -4.35 15.34
C SER A 2 15.91 -3.95 16.78
N ARG A 3 14.94 -3.03 16.91
CA ARG A 3 14.42 -2.58 18.21
C ARG A 3 13.76 -3.77 18.93
N GLN A 4 14.25 -4.13 20.12
CA GLN A 4 13.81 -5.33 20.84
C GLN A 4 12.52 -5.13 21.66
N ASN A 5 12.31 -3.93 22.20
CA ASN A 5 11.13 -3.61 23.03
C ASN A 5 10.30 -2.51 22.37
N TYR A 6 9.03 -2.79 22.07
CA TYR A 6 8.15 -1.89 21.33
C TYR A 6 6.67 -2.23 21.52
N LEU A 7 5.81 -1.33 21.06
CA LEU A 7 4.39 -1.60 20.88
C LEU A 7 4.13 -1.80 19.39
N PHE A 8 3.34 -2.83 19.05
CA PHE A 8 2.90 -3.06 17.68
C PHE A 8 1.39 -3.26 17.64
N THR A 9 0.74 -2.68 16.64
CA THR A 9 -0.70 -2.67 16.49
C THR A 9 -1.11 -3.25 15.16
N SER A 10 -2.11 -4.12 15.18
CA SER A 10 -2.84 -4.53 13.98
C SER A 10 -4.34 -4.39 14.20
N GLU A 11 -5.08 -4.27 13.10
CA GLU A 11 -6.53 -4.18 13.08
C GLU A 11 -7.15 -5.29 12.22
N SER A 12 -8.42 -5.55 12.45
CA SER A 12 -9.28 -6.41 11.63
C SER A 12 -10.69 -5.82 11.53
N VAL A 13 -11.47 -6.34 10.57
CA VAL A 13 -12.87 -5.99 10.36
C VAL A 13 -13.70 -7.25 10.10
N SER A 14 -14.97 -7.24 10.51
CA SER A 14 -15.85 -8.41 10.44
C SER A 14 -16.31 -8.68 8.99
N GLU A 15 -16.93 -9.84 8.79
CA GLU A 15 -17.67 -10.16 7.56
C GLU A 15 -18.77 -9.14 7.21
N GLY A 16 -19.28 -8.39 8.19
CA GLY A 16 -20.27 -7.35 7.97
C GLY A 16 -19.68 -6.02 7.52
N HIS A 17 -18.38 -5.75 7.72
CA HIS A 17 -17.79 -4.51 7.26
C HIS A 17 -18.02 -4.33 5.75
N PRO A 18 -18.41 -3.15 5.24
CA PRO A 18 -18.84 -2.99 3.85
C PRO A 18 -17.77 -3.40 2.81
N ASP A 19 -16.49 -3.08 3.03
CA ASP A 19 -15.41 -3.61 2.18
C ASP A 19 -15.35 -5.16 2.18
N LYS A 20 -15.60 -5.81 3.33
CA LYS A 20 -15.60 -7.28 3.44
C LYS A 20 -16.87 -7.91 2.88
N VAL A 21 -18.00 -7.21 2.89
CA VAL A 21 -19.19 -7.58 2.14
C VAL A 21 -18.86 -7.67 0.66
N CYS A 22 -18.17 -6.66 0.11
CA CYS A 22 -17.73 -6.68 -1.28
C CYS A 22 -16.77 -7.83 -1.59
N ASP A 23 -15.76 -8.05 -0.73
CA ASP A 23 -14.85 -9.19 -0.87
C ASP A 23 -15.60 -10.54 -0.88
N ARG A 24 -16.56 -10.71 0.04
CA ARG A 24 -17.37 -11.94 0.15
C ARG A 24 -18.24 -12.18 -1.09
N ILE A 25 -18.87 -11.14 -1.63
CA ILE A 25 -19.69 -11.24 -2.85
C ILE A 25 -18.80 -11.58 -4.05
N SER A 26 -17.68 -10.87 -4.22
CA SER A 26 -16.74 -11.12 -5.31
C SER A 26 -16.19 -12.55 -5.31
N ASP A 27 -15.81 -13.08 -4.14
CA ASP A 27 -15.37 -14.48 -4.03
C ASP A 27 -16.50 -15.50 -4.20
N THR A 28 -17.74 -15.18 -3.80
CA THR A 28 -18.90 -16.04 -4.05
C THR A 28 -19.12 -16.23 -5.56
N ILE A 29 -18.87 -15.18 -6.35
CA ILE A 29 -18.96 -15.23 -7.81
C ILE A 29 -17.80 -16.05 -8.38
N VAL A 30 -16.56 -15.86 -7.91
CA VAL A 30 -15.41 -16.71 -8.29
C VAL A 30 -15.70 -18.18 -8.03
N ASP A 31 -16.21 -18.52 -6.84
CA ASP A 31 -16.56 -19.89 -6.46
C ASP A 31 -17.62 -20.48 -7.41
N ALA A 32 -18.63 -19.70 -7.80
CA ALA A 32 -19.66 -20.15 -8.72
C ALA A 32 -19.12 -20.47 -10.12
N TYR A 33 -18.24 -19.61 -10.65
CA TYR A 33 -17.57 -19.84 -11.94
C TYR A 33 -16.63 -21.04 -11.89
N LEU A 34 -15.77 -21.13 -10.87
CA LEU A 34 -14.82 -22.23 -10.74
C LEU A 34 -15.48 -23.59 -10.47
N ALA A 35 -16.64 -23.60 -9.79
CA ALA A 35 -17.42 -24.81 -9.58
C ALA A 35 -18.06 -25.33 -10.88
N ALA A 36 -18.45 -24.43 -11.79
CA ALA A 36 -19.02 -24.79 -13.08
C ALA A 36 -17.95 -25.13 -14.12
N MET A 37 -16.85 -24.39 -14.12
CA MET A 37 -15.73 -24.52 -15.05
C MET A 37 -14.42 -24.20 -14.30
N PRO A 38 -13.63 -25.22 -13.91
CA PRO A 38 -12.38 -25.02 -13.16
C PRO A 38 -11.36 -24.09 -13.83
N GLU A 39 -11.40 -24.00 -15.16
CA GLU A 39 -10.56 -23.16 -16.00
C GLU A 39 -11.11 -21.73 -16.21
N ALA A 40 -12.25 -21.40 -15.59
CA ALA A 40 -12.88 -20.08 -15.72
C ALA A 40 -11.93 -18.95 -15.33
N ARG A 41 -12.07 -17.82 -16.02
CA ARG A 41 -11.36 -16.58 -15.67
C ARG A 41 -12.33 -15.62 -15.01
N VAL A 42 -11.95 -15.08 -13.87
CA VAL A 42 -12.78 -14.16 -13.10
C VAL A 42 -11.89 -13.04 -12.56
N ALA A 43 -12.31 -11.81 -12.81
CA ALA A 43 -11.83 -10.58 -12.21
C ALA A 43 -13.07 -9.74 -11.86
N CYS A 44 -13.70 -10.07 -10.74
CA CYS A 44 -14.97 -9.54 -10.29
C CYS A 44 -14.77 -8.51 -9.17
N GLU A 45 -15.18 -7.28 -9.42
CA GLU A 45 -15.14 -6.17 -8.46
C GLU A 45 -16.55 -5.84 -7.99
N THR A 46 -16.72 -5.75 -6.68
CA THR A 46 -17.99 -5.37 -6.03
C THR A 46 -17.85 -4.02 -5.32
N LEU A 47 -18.86 -3.16 -5.52
CA LEU A 47 -19.12 -1.94 -4.75
C LEU A 47 -20.43 -2.10 -4.00
N ALA A 48 -20.46 -1.76 -2.71
CA ALA A 48 -21.67 -1.73 -1.88
C ALA A 48 -21.84 -0.35 -1.25
N THR A 49 -23.08 0.14 -1.20
CA THR A 49 -23.48 1.39 -0.54
C THR A 49 -24.94 1.26 -0.08
N THR A 50 -25.55 2.31 0.47
CA THR A 50 -26.94 2.33 0.94
C THR A 50 -27.88 1.63 -0.05
N ASN A 51 -28.39 0.48 0.39
CA ASN A 51 -29.27 -0.47 -0.28
C ASN A 51 -28.95 -0.76 -1.76
N ARG A 52 -27.66 -0.72 -2.15
CA ARG A 52 -27.22 -0.98 -3.53
C ARG A 52 -25.90 -1.76 -3.56
N VAL A 53 -25.85 -2.72 -4.49
CA VAL A 53 -24.65 -3.48 -4.84
C VAL A 53 -24.43 -3.35 -6.34
N VAL A 54 -23.22 -3.00 -6.75
CA VAL A 54 -22.78 -2.97 -8.15
C VAL A 54 -21.64 -3.96 -8.31
N ILE A 55 -21.81 -4.89 -9.24
CA ILE A 55 -20.85 -5.96 -9.55
C ILE A 55 -20.35 -5.70 -10.97
N ALA A 56 -19.06 -5.56 -11.16
CA ALA A 56 -18.45 -5.22 -12.45
C ALA A 56 -17.12 -5.94 -12.65
N GLY A 57 -16.60 -5.92 -13.87
CA GLY A 57 -15.32 -6.53 -14.23
C GLY A 57 -15.47 -7.62 -15.28
N GLU A 58 -14.48 -8.51 -15.35
CA GLU A 58 -14.32 -9.44 -16.46
C GLU A 58 -14.52 -10.90 -16.05
N VAL A 59 -15.25 -11.64 -16.88
CA VAL A 59 -15.43 -13.09 -16.74
C VAL A 59 -15.20 -13.81 -18.06
N ARG A 60 -14.75 -15.06 -17.97
CA ARG A 60 -14.74 -16.04 -19.06
C ARG A 60 -15.15 -17.38 -18.47
N GLY A 61 -16.34 -17.85 -18.81
CA GLY A 61 -16.92 -19.07 -18.27
C GLY A 61 -18.36 -19.23 -18.75
N PRO A 62 -19.12 -20.18 -18.19
CA PRO A 62 -20.47 -20.46 -18.64
C PRO A 62 -21.45 -19.29 -18.40
N ASP A 63 -22.15 -18.86 -19.46
CA ASP A 63 -23.09 -17.72 -19.43
C ASP A 63 -24.24 -17.92 -18.44
N GLU A 64 -24.62 -19.17 -18.14
CA GLU A 64 -25.68 -19.48 -17.18
C GLU A 64 -25.36 -19.00 -15.75
N ILE A 65 -24.09 -18.77 -15.43
CA ILE A 65 -23.68 -18.24 -14.12
C ILE A 65 -24.12 -16.79 -13.96
N ILE A 66 -24.08 -15.98 -15.03
CA ILE A 66 -24.47 -14.56 -14.99
C ILE A 66 -25.92 -14.41 -14.48
N GLY A 67 -26.83 -15.26 -14.96
CA GLY A 67 -28.23 -15.27 -14.55
C GLY A 67 -28.47 -15.65 -13.07
N ARG A 68 -27.46 -16.18 -12.38
CA ARG A 68 -27.53 -16.61 -10.97
C ARG A 68 -26.86 -15.63 -10.00
N ILE A 69 -26.10 -14.65 -10.49
CA ILE A 69 -25.28 -13.75 -9.67
C ILE A 69 -26.12 -12.94 -8.69
N GLU A 70 -27.31 -12.47 -9.11
CA GLU A 70 -28.20 -11.76 -8.20
C GLU A 70 -28.58 -12.64 -7.00
N GLY A 71 -29.05 -13.87 -7.25
CA GLY A 71 -29.40 -14.83 -6.20
C GLY A 71 -28.23 -15.15 -5.27
N LEU A 72 -27.05 -15.43 -5.83
CA LEU A 72 -25.83 -15.70 -5.06
C LEU A 72 -25.41 -14.50 -4.19
N THR A 73 -25.56 -13.29 -4.72
CA THR A 73 -25.28 -12.04 -3.98
C THR A 73 -26.24 -11.89 -2.80
N ARG A 74 -27.54 -12.16 -3.01
CA ARG A 74 -28.53 -12.13 -1.93
C ARG A 74 -28.23 -13.19 -0.86
N GLU A 75 -27.85 -14.40 -1.27
CA GLU A 75 -27.45 -15.46 -0.33
C GLU A 75 -26.20 -15.06 0.48
N ALA A 76 -25.20 -14.44 -0.14
CA ALA A 76 -24.02 -13.94 0.55
C ALA A 76 -24.37 -12.84 1.58
N ILE A 77 -25.21 -11.88 1.22
CA ILE A 77 -25.67 -10.81 2.13
C ILE A 77 -26.47 -11.40 3.30
N ARG A 78 -27.31 -12.41 3.03
CA ARG A 78 -28.09 -13.13 4.04
C ARG A 78 -27.21 -13.92 5.00
N ASP A 79 -26.20 -14.63 4.50
CA ASP A 79 -25.22 -15.38 5.30
C ASP A 79 -24.43 -14.47 6.27
N ILE A 80 -24.12 -13.25 5.84
CA ILE A 80 -23.50 -12.22 6.70
C ILE A 80 -24.47 -11.79 7.81
N GLY A 81 -25.77 -11.70 7.50
CA GLY A 81 -26.84 -11.39 8.45
C GLY A 81 -27.41 -9.98 8.30
N TYR A 82 -27.43 -9.43 7.08
CA TYR A 82 -27.98 -8.10 6.80
C TYR A 82 -29.48 -8.13 6.49
N GLU A 83 -30.26 -7.65 7.47
CA GLU A 83 -31.72 -7.52 7.42
C GLU A 83 -32.16 -6.10 7.87
N GLN A 84 -31.39 -5.07 7.52
CA GLN A 84 -31.62 -3.68 7.95
C GLN A 84 -32.22 -2.85 6.83
N ASP A 85 -33.05 -1.85 7.15
CA ASP A 85 -33.70 -0.99 6.14
C ASP A 85 -32.70 -0.33 5.16
N GLY A 86 -31.53 0.06 5.67
CA GLY A 86 -30.45 0.66 4.87
C GLY A 86 -29.65 -0.33 4.02
N PHE A 87 -29.70 -1.64 4.33
CA PHE A 87 -29.05 -2.70 3.56
C PHE A 87 -29.63 -4.08 3.95
N HIS A 88 -30.48 -4.63 3.07
CA HIS A 88 -31.22 -5.87 3.31
C HIS A 88 -31.01 -6.87 2.16
N TRP A 89 -30.78 -8.15 2.47
CA TRP A 89 -30.55 -9.18 1.44
C TRP A 89 -31.71 -9.30 0.44
N GLU A 90 -32.95 -9.17 0.89
CA GLU A 90 -34.16 -9.26 0.06
C GLU A 90 -34.42 -8.01 -0.80
N THR A 91 -34.14 -6.80 -0.30
CA THR A 91 -34.56 -5.55 -0.96
C THR A 91 -33.42 -4.77 -1.62
N ALA A 92 -32.16 -5.18 -1.39
CA ALA A 92 -31.00 -4.55 -2.02
C ALA A 92 -31.13 -4.55 -3.55
N LYS A 93 -30.81 -3.39 -4.16
CA LYS A 93 -30.74 -3.22 -5.61
C LYS A 93 -29.40 -3.72 -6.10
N ILE A 94 -29.40 -4.81 -6.85
CA ILE A 94 -28.19 -5.45 -7.36
C ILE A 94 -28.09 -5.16 -8.87
N GLU A 95 -26.96 -4.60 -9.27
CA GLU A 95 -26.65 -4.30 -10.67
C GLU A 95 -25.43 -5.12 -11.10
N VAL A 96 -25.59 -5.93 -12.14
CA VAL A 96 -24.54 -6.80 -12.68
C VAL A 96 -24.08 -6.24 -14.02
N LEU A 97 -22.82 -5.82 -14.05
CA LEU A 97 -22.11 -5.19 -15.18
C LEU A 97 -20.86 -6.00 -15.55
N LEU A 98 -20.88 -7.31 -15.35
CA LEU A 98 -19.81 -8.20 -15.79
C LEU A 98 -19.85 -8.35 -17.30
N HIS A 99 -18.67 -8.39 -17.93
CA HIS A 99 -18.53 -8.58 -19.36
C HIS A 99 -17.37 -9.54 -19.68
N GLU A 100 -17.26 -9.95 -20.94
CA GLU A 100 -16.14 -10.80 -21.38
C GLU A 100 -14.79 -10.09 -21.22
N GLN A 101 -13.76 -10.88 -20.91
CA GLN A 101 -12.38 -10.39 -20.85
C GLN A 101 -11.86 -10.00 -22.24
N SER A 102 -11.04 -8.94 -22.34
CA SER A 102 -10.43 -8.52 -23.60
C SER A 102 -9.63 -9.63 -24.29
N ALA A 103 -9.88 -9.84 -25.59
CA ALA A 103 -9.16 -10.81 -26.42
C ALA A 103 -7.63 -10.56 -26.48
N HIS A 104 -7.18 -9.30 -26.29
CA HIS A 104 -5.76 -8.94 -26.29
C HIS A 104 -5.04 -9.42 -25.02
N ILE A 105 -5.75 -9.53 -23.89
CA ILE A 105 -5.21 -10.06 -22.63
C ILE A 105 -5.18 -11.60 -22.67
N ALA A 106 -6.23 -12.22 -23.23
CA ALA A 106 -6.31 -13.68 -23.38
C ALA A 106 -5.11 -14.26 -24.16
N GLN A 107 -4.70 -13.64 -25.27
CA GLN A 107 -3.57 -14.11 -26.09
C GLN A 107 -2.20 -14.10 -25.38
N GLY A 108 -1.98 -13.20 -24.42
CA GLY A 108 -0.70 -13.07 -23.72
C GLY A 108 -0.53 -14.05 -22.55
N VAL A 109 -1.65 -14.48 -21.97
CA VAL A 109 -1.75 -15.20 -20.69
C VAL A 109 -2.03 -16.69 -20.91
N ASP A 110 -2.89 -17.03 -21.88
CA ASP A 110 -3.25 -18.41 -22.15
C ASP A 110 -2.07 -19.22 -22.73
N ALA A 111 -1.99 -20.49 -22.35
CA ALA A 111 -1.01 -21.43 -22.87
C ALA A 111 -1.26 -21.69 -24.37
N ASN A 112 -0.24 -21.53 -25.20
CA ASN A 112 -0.31 -21.76 -26.65
C ASN A 112 0.91 -22.57 -27.10
N GLY A 113 0.70 -23.78 -27.62
CA GLY A 113 1.77 -24.65 -28.12
C GLY A 113 2.74 -25.07 -27.01
N GLU A 114 4.02 -24.73 -27.15
CA GLU A 114 5.08 -24.99 -26.16
C GLU A 114 5.18 -23.94 -25.03
N LYS A 115 4.35 -22.89 -25.06
CA LYS A 115 4.36 -21.81 -24.05
C LYS A 115 3.43 -22.16 -22.88
N ASP A 116 3.98 -22.25 -21.67
CA ASP A 116 3.19 -22.43 -20.43
C ASP A 116 2.42 -21.15 -20.06
N GLU A 117 1.42 -21.30 -19.18
CA GLU A 117 0.54 -20.21 -18.75
C GLU A 117 1.33 -19.08 -18.05
N GLY A 118 1.32 -17.90 -18.67
CA GLY A 118 2.05 -16.72 -18.18
C GLY A 118 1.30 -15.99 -17.08
N ALA A 119 1.98 -15.14 -16.32
CA ALA A 119 1.31 -14.32 -15.31
C ALA A 119 0.25 -13.41 -15.95
N GLY A 120 -0.96 -13.40 -15.38
CA GLY A 120 -2.09 -12.60 -15.88
C GLY A 120 -1.88 -11.08 -15.82
N ASP A 121 -0.96 -10.62 -14.97
CA ASP A 121 -0.51 -9.23 -14.85
C ASP A 121 0.93 -9.20 -14.31
N GLN A 122 1.59 -8.05 -14.39
CA GLN A 122 2.79 -7.80 -13.60
C GLN A 122 2.43 -7.66 -12.12
N GLY A 123 3.27 -8.16 -11.23
CA GLY A 123 2.96 -8.13 -9.81
C GLY A 123 4.15 -8.41 -8.92
N ILE A 124 4.06 -7.94 -7.69
CA ILE A 124 4.97 -8.26 -6.59
C ILE A 124 4.09 -8.83 -5.48
N MET A 125 4.51 -9.91 -4.85
CA MET A 125 3.74 -10.61 -3.82
C MET A 125 4.65 -10.91 -2.65
N PHE A 126 4.06 -10.92 -1.45
CA PHE A 126 4.79 -11.20 -0.22
C PHE A 126 4.16 -12.35 0.56
N GLY A 127 5.01 -13.30 0.94
CA GLY A 127 4.78 -14.32 1.94
C GLY A 127 5.40 -13.91 3.26
N TYR A 128 4.72 -14.14 4.38
CA TYR A 128 5.33 -13.95 5.70
C TYR A 128 4.90 -15.08 6.64
N ALA A 129 5.78 -15.48 7.55
CA ALA A 129 5.47 -16.35 8.68
C ALA A 129 6.35 -16.02 9.89
N CYS A 130 5.87 -16.29 11.10
CA CYS A 130 6.63 -16.12 12.34
C CYS A 130 6.16 -17.08 13.43
N THR A 131 6.96 -17.33 14.46
CA THR A 131 6.62 -18.27 15.55
C THR A 131 5.80 -17.65 16.69
N GLU A 132 5.21 -16.46 16.49
CA GLU A 132 4.49 -15.75 17.55
C GLU A 132 3.17 -16.42 17.95
N THR A 133 2.55 -17.18 17.03
CA THR A 133 1.32 -17.94 17.27
C THR A 133 1.41 -19.36 16.69
N PRO A 134 0.56 -20.31 17.13
CA PRO A 134 0.55 -21.68 16.61
C PRO A 134 0.34 -21.79 15.08
N GLU A 135 -0.33 -20.81 14.49
CA GLU A 135 -0.66 -20.75 13.06
C GLU A 135 0.43 -20.05 12.24
N LEU A 136 1.53 -19.72 12.90
CA LEU A 136 2.69 -19.04 12.37
C LEU A 136 2.36 -17.65 11.81
N MET A 137 1.50 -16.90 12.51
CA MET A 137 1.01 -15.56 12.13
C MET A 137 1.48 -14.49 13.12
N PRO A 138 1.58 -13.21 12.72
CA PRO A 138 1.82 -12.12 13.65
C PRO A 138 0.72 -12.07 14.72
N ALA A 139 1.11 -12.04 15.99
CA ALA A 139 0.17 -12.11 17.11
C ALA A 139 -0.89 -10.99 17.11
N PRO A 140 -0.57 -9.70 16.86
CA PRO A 140 -1.54 -8.62 16.89
C PRO A 140 -2.70 -8.82 15.90
N LEU A 141 -2.38 -9.25 14.67
CA LEU A 141 -3.40 -9.54 13.66
C LEU A 141 -4.20 -10.80 14.01
N TYR A 142 -3.50 -11.85 14.45
CA TYR A 142 -4.12 -13.12 14.82
C TYR A 142 -5.22 -12.92 15.87
N TYR A 143 -4.93 -12.17 16.94
CA TYR A 143 -5.92 -11.90 17.99
C TYR A 143 -7.00 -10.92 17.54
N ALA A 144 -6.67 -9.91 16.72
CA ALA A 144 -7.68 -9.02 16.14
C ALA A 144 -8.72 -9.80 15.31
N HIS A 145 -8.27 -10.77 14.49
CA HIS A 145 -9.15 -11.70 13.77
C HIS A 145 -9.93 -12.62 14.71
N GLY A 146 -9.27 -13.18 15.72
CA GLY A 146 -9.87 -14.08 16.71
C GLY A 146 -11.05 -13.44 17.44
N ILE A 147 -10.91 -12.18 17.86
CA ILE A 147 -11.97 -11.39 18.49
C ILE A 147 -13.20 -11.32 17.58
N LEU A 148 -13.04 -10.87 16.33
CA LEU A 148 -14.18 -10.67 15.43
C LEU A 148 -14.81 -11.99 15.00
N LYS A 149 -14.02 -13.03 14.83
CA LYS A 149 -14.54 -14.38 14.60
C LYS A 149 -15.40 -14.84 15.78
N ARG A 150 -14.91 -14.69 17.01
CA ARG A 150 -15.67 -15.09 18.20
C ARG A 150 -16.98 -14.32 18.32
N LEU A 151 -16.96 -13.00 18.06
CA LEU A 151 -18.15 -12.16 18.07
C LEU A 151 -19.16 -12.55 16.96
N ALA A 152 -18.68 -12.89 15.77
CA ALA A 152 -19.53 -13.41 14.70
C ALA A 152 -20.16 -14.76 15.09
N ASP A 153 -19.41 -15.67 15.72
CA ASP A 153 -19.92 -16.97 16.16
C ASP A 153 -21.04 -16.84 17.21
N VAL A 154 -20.88 -15.95 18.21
CA VAL A 154 -21.93 -15.72 19.24
C VAL A 154 -23.14 -14.97 18.70
N ARG A 155 -22.94 -14.08 17.73
CA ARG A 155 -24.03 -13.42 17.01
C ARG A 155 -24.84 -14.41 16.19
N LYS A 156 -24.18 -15.19 15.32
CA LYS A 156 -24.84 -16.15 14.41
C LYS A 156 -25.50 -17.32 15.13
N SER A 157 -24.97 -17.74 16.28
CA SER A 157 -25.63 -18.75 17.12
C SER A 157 -26.85 -18.21 17.89
N GLY A 158 -27.06 -16.89 17.90
CA GLY A 158 -28.12 -16.24 18.68
C GLY A 158 -27.83 -16.14 20.17
N GLN A 159 -26.61 -16.47 20.60
CA GLN A 159 -26.15 -16.28 21.99
C GLN A 159 -26.10 -14.79 22.35
N GLU A 160 -25.62 -13.95 21.43
CA GLU A 160 -25.57 -12.49 21.60
C GLU A 160 -26.37 -11.78 20.51
N LYS A 161 -27.70 -11.67 20.73
CA LYS A 161 -28.63 -11.04 19.78
C LYS A 161 -28.49 -9.52 19.68
N ALA A 162 -27.83 -8.90 20.65
CA ALA A 162 -27.61 -7.45 20.66
C ALA A 162 -26.59 -7.01 19.60
N LEU A 163 -25.76 -7.91 19.07
CA LEU A 163 -24.68 -7.58 18.15
C LEU A 163 -25.14 -7.58 16.68
N GLY A 164 -24.74 -6.55 15.93
CA GLY A 164 -24.93 -6.45 14.49
C GLY A 164 -23.77 -7.04 13.68
N PRO A 165 -23.91 -7.15 12.34
CA PRO A 165 -22.86 -7.73 11.48
C PRO A 165 -21.57 -6.91 11.40
N ASP A 166 -21.63 -5.57 11.36
CA ASP A 166 -20.45 -4.71 11.19
C ASP A 166 -19.66 -4.55 12.49
N ALA A 167 -18.40 -4.95 12.49
CA ALA A 167 -17.50 -4.77 13.62
C ALA A 167 -16.05 -4.59 13.18
N LYS A 168 -15.27 -3.90 14.01
CA LYS A 168 -13.86 -3.55 13.79
C LYS A 168 -13.11 -3.81 15.10
N SER A 169 -11.98 -4.49 15.04
CA SER A 169 -11.11 -4.74 16.19
C SER A 169 -9.72 -4.18 15.93
N GLN A 170 -9.05 -3.73 16.99
CA GLN A 170 -7.65 -3.35 16.95
C GLN A 170 -6.96 -3.81 18.22
N VAL A 171 -5.83 -4.49 18.08
CA VAL A 171 -5.07 -5.04 19.20
C VAL A 171 -3.66 -4.46 19.16
N THR A 172 -3.24 -3.85 20.27
CA THR A 172 -1.86 -3.39 20.46
C THR A 172 -1.17 -4.25 21.49
N LEU A 173 -0.10 -4.93 21.08
CA LEU A 173 0.69 -5.78 21.96
C LEU A 173 2.00 -5.11 22.35
N ALA A 174 2.41 -5.32 23.61
CA ALA A 174 3.78 -5.07 24.03
C ALA A 174 4.67 -6.22 23.57
N TYR A 175 5.80 -5.87 22.99
CA TYR A 175 6.88 -6.78 22.66
C TYR A 175 8.06 -6.55 23.59
N GLU A 176 8.59 -7.64 24.14
CA GLU A 176 9.81 -7.68 24.93
C GLU A 176 10.76 -8.72 24.33
N ASN A 177 12.01 -8.33 24.06
CA ASN A 177 12.99 -9.18 23.38
C ASN A 177 12.45 -9.77 22.06
N GLY A 178 11.71 -8.95 21.31
CA GLY A 178 11.10 -9.33 20.04
C GLY A 178 9.94 -10.32 20.15
N ARG A 179 9.41 -10.61 21.35
CA ARG A 179 8.26 -11.51 21.57
C ARG A 179 7.07 -10.77 22.15
N PRO A 180 5.83 -11.07 21.71
CA PRO A 180 4.64 -10.48 22.30
C PRO A 180 4.43 -11.04 23.72
N VAL A 181 4.17 -10.16 24.69
CA VAL A 181 4.03 -10.55 26.11
C VAL A 181 2.67 -10.23 26.72
N ARG A 182 1.98 -9.18 26.25
CA ARG A 182 0.64 -8.80 26.73
C ARG A 182 -0.07 -7.84 25.78
N ALA A 183 -1.39 -7.74 25.91
CA ALA A 183 -2.16 -6.65 25.30
C ALA A 183 -2.00 -5.37 26.14
N THR A 184 -1.73 -4.26 25.47
CA THR A 184 -1.68 -2.94 26.10
C THR A 184 -2.94 -2.13 25.81
N GLN A 185 -3.51 -2.31 24.62
CA GLN A 185 -4.71 -1.62 24.19
C GLN A 185 -5.58 -2.55 23.35
N ILE A 186 -6.88 -2.55 23.64
CA ILE A 186 -7.91 -3.26 22.87
C ILE A 186 -8.95 -2.23 22.44
N VAL A 187 -9.17 -2.13 21.14
CA VAL A 187 -10.25 -1.34 20.55
C VAL A 187 -11.26 -2.28 19.92
N LEU A 188 -12.54 -2.05 20.21
CA LEU A 188 -13.65 -2.69 19.52
C LEU A 188 -14.68 -1.61 19.15
N SER A 189 -15.02 -1.53 17.87
CA SER A 189 -16.23 -0.85 17.42
C SER A 189 -17.15 -1.91 16.84
N THR A 190 -18.27 -2.20 17.50
CA THR A 190 -19.23 -3.21 17.06
C THR A 190 -20.61 -2.58 16.90
N GLN A 191 -21.24 -2.89 15.78
CA GLN A 191 -22.63 -2.58 15.55
C GLN A 191 -23.48 -3.28 16.62
N HIS A 192 -24.50 -2.59 17.11
CA HIS A 192 -25.47 -3.13 18.05
C HIS A 192 -26.89 -2.72 17.68
N LEU A 193 -27.84 -3.61 17.91
CA LEU A 193 -29.23 -3.45 17.45
C LEU A 193 -30.11 -2.70 18.45
N ASP A 194 -29.74 -2.69 19.73
CA ASP A 194 -30.46 -1.99 20.78
C ASP A 194 -29.82 -0.62 21.04
N GLU A 195 -30.50 0.45 20.60
CA GLU A 195 -30.00 1.83 20.75
C GLU A 195 -29.89 2.30 22.20
N SER A 196 -30.48 1.58 23.16
CA SER A 196 -30.41 1.93 24.59
C SER A 196 -29.09 1.53 25.23
N LEU A 197 -28.33 0.61 24.63
CA LEU A 197 -27.07 0.13 25.15
C LEU A 197 -25.99 1.21 25.09
N THR A 198 -25.33 1.43 26.22
CA THR A 198 -24.18 2.34 26.33
C THR A 198 -22.88 1.63 25.93
N SER A 199 -21.81 2.39 25.69
CA SER A 199 -20.47 1.81 25.48
C SER A 199 -20.01 0.94 26.64
N GLU A 200 -20.47 1.22 27.88
CA GLU A 200 -20.17 0.41 29.06
C GLU A 200 -20.93 -0.91 29.05
N ASP A 201 -22.21 -0.91 28.68
CA ASP A 201 -23.00 -2.14 28.53
C ASP A 201 -22.42 -3.04 27.45
N ILE A 202 -22.08 -2.46 26.28
CA ILE A 202 -21.43 -3.20 25.20
C ILE A 202 -20.08 -3.76 25.66
N ARG A 203 -19.30 -2.98 26.41
CA ARG A 203 -18.02 -3.45 26.97
C ARG A 203 -18.24 -4.64 27.90
N ALA A 204 -19.17 -4.56 28.84
CA ALA A 204 -19.47 -5.65 29.77
C ALA A 204 -19.88 -6.93 29.00
N LEU A 205 -20.71 -6.78 27.96
CA LEU A 205 -21.17 -7.88 27.11
C LEU A 205 -20.05 -8.56 26.34
N VAL A 206 -19.15 -7.80 25.71
CA VAL A 206 -18.10 -8.36 24.82
C VAL A 206 -16.83 -8.80 25.54
N THR A 207 -16.57 -8.30 26.75
CA THR A 207 -15.32 -8.55 27.49
C THR A 207 -15.03 -10.05 27.69
N PRO A 208 -15.98 -10.90 28.14
CA PRO A 208 -15.71 -12.33 28.33
C PRO A 208 -15.29 -13.03 27.03
N TYR A 209 -15.88 -12.63 25.91
CA TYR A 209 -15.56 -13.20 24.60
C TYR A 209 -14.19 -12.76 24.11
N ILE A 210 -13.81 -11.50 24.35
CA ILE A 210 -12.49 -10.99 23.97
C ILE A 210 -11.40 -11.66 24.81
N ILE A 211 -11.55 -11.71 26.13
CA ILE A 211 -10.55 -12.34 27.02
C ILE A 211 -10.29 -13.78 26.59
N ALA A 212 -11.34 -14.55 26.26
CA ALA A 212 -11.21 -15.94 25.81
C ALA A 212 -10.45 -16.12 24.47
N THR A 213 -10.18 -15.05 23.72
CA THR A 213 -9.42 -15.12 22.46
C THR A 213 -7.93 -14.84 22.62
N LEU A 214 -7.51 -14.24 23.74
CA LEU A 214 -6.11 -13.98 24.05
C LEU A 214 -5.57 -15.03 25.05
N PRO A 215 -4.25 -15.21 25.15
CA PRO A 215 -3.67 -16.09 26.15
C PRO A 215 -3.97 -15.61 27.58
N ASP A 216 -4.03 -16.55 28.51
CA ASP A 216 -4.27 -16.25 29.92
C ASP A 216 -3.24 -15.24 30.46
N GLY A 217 -3.73 -14.24 31.19
CA GLY A 217 -2.89 -13.18 31.77
C GLY A 217 -2.40 -12.10 30.80
N TRP A 218 -2.72 -12.18 29.51
CA TRP A 218 -2.35 -11.12 28.55
C TRP A 218 -3.22 -9.87 28.66
N VAL A 219 -4.38 -9.99 29.27
CA VAL A 219 -5.28 -8.89 29.59
C VAL A 219 -5.27 -8.71 31.10
N ASP A 220 -4.91 -7.52 31.54
CA ASP A 220 -4.72 -7.14 32.93
C ASP A 220 -5.41 -5.80 33.25
N ASP A 221 -5.37 -5.38 34.52
CA ASP A 221 -5.96 -4.11 34.97
C ASP A 221 -5.32 -2.87 34.33
N ALA A 222 -4.11 -3.02 33.77
CA ALA A 222 -3.40 -1.96 33.05
C ALA A 222 -3.76 -1.90 31.55
N THR A 223 -4.54 -2.85 31.04
CA THR A 223 -4.96 -2.90 29.65
C THR A 223 -5.99 -1.82 29.39
N ILE A 224 -5.73 -0.97 28.39
CA ILE A 224 -6.63 0.13 28.02
C ILE A 224 -7.69 -0.38 27.05
N TRP A 225 -8.95 -0.09 27.35
CA TRP A 225 -10.09 -0.52 26.54
C TRP A 225 -10.77 0.66 25.87
N HIS A 226 -11.00 0.53 24.57
CA HIS A 226 -11.80 1.46 23.77
C HIS A 226 -12.93 0.70 23.09
N VAL A 227 -14.06 0.54 23.79
CA VAL A 227 -15.24 -0.13 23.23
C VAL A 227 -16.27 0.91 22.83
N ASN A 228 -16.67 0.90 21.56
CA ASN A 228 -17.58 1.87 20.94
C ASN A 228 -17.28 3.32 21.39
N PRO A 229 -16.04 3.83 21.19
CA PRO A 229 -15.61 5.11 21.74
C PRO A 229 -16.37 6.32 21.17
N THR A 230 -17.05 6.14 20.03
CA THR A 230 -17.92 7.13 19.40
C THR A 230 -19.34 7.17 20.00
N GLY A 231 -19.63 6.33 20.99
CA GLY A 231 -20.96 6.16 21.57
C GLY A 231 -21.77 5.12 20.80
N LYS A 232 -22.84 5.54 20.15
CA LYS A 232 -23.76 4.64 19.45
C LYS A 232 -23.19 4.20 18.09
N PHE A 233 -23.39 2.93 17.75
CA PHE A 233 -23.04 2.34 16.47
C PHE A 233 -24.19 1.43 16.02
N VAL A 234 -25.33 2.04 15.72
CA VAL A 234 -26.56 1.33 15.33
C VAL A 234 -26.63 1.19 13.82
N ILE A 235 -26.30 2.26 13.09
CA ILE A 235 -26.17 2.28 11.63
C ILE A 235 -24.76 1.80 11.27
N GLY A 236 -24.67 0.67 10.57
CA GLY A 236 -23.42 0.06 10.15
C GLY A 236 -23.55 -0.61 8.79
N GLY A 237 -22.47 -1.21 8.30
CA GLY A 237 -22.47 -1.84 6.98
C GLY A 237 -22.51 -0.84 5.83
N PRO A 238 -23.00 -1.27 4.65
CA PRO A 238 -23.07 -0.42 3.45
C PRO A 238 -23.91 0.85 3.60
N ASP A 239 -24.82 0.90 4.56
CA ASP A 239 -25.60 2.10 4.87
C ASP A 239 -24.77 3.15 5.64
N GLY A 240 -23.86 2.69 6.50
CA GLY A 240 -22.97 3.56 7.26
C GLY A 240 -21.74 4.02 6.48
N ASP A 241 -21.18 3.16 5.62
CA ASP A 241 -19.95 3.39 4.87
C ASP A 241 -20.00 2.67 3.50
N ALA A 242 -19.49 3.29 2.44
CA ALA A 242 -19.35 2.61 1.14
C ALA A 242 -18.22 1.57 1.18
N GLY A 243 -18.47 0.39 0.60
CA GLY A 243 -17.56 -0.74 0.51
C GLY A 243 -17.05 -0.98 -0.90
N LEU A 244 -15.78 -1.35 -1.04
CA LEU A 244 -15.20 -1.80 -2.31
C LEU A 244 -14.31 -3.04 -2.09
N THR A 245 -14.33 -3.94 -3.07
CA THR A 245 -13.46 -5.13 -3.12
C THR A 245 -12.00 -4.74 -3.02
N GLY A 246 -11.20 -5.51 -2.29
CA GLY A 246 -9.75 -5.30 -2.22
C GLY A 246 -9.32 -4.05 -1.45
N ARG A 247 -10.18 -3.47 -0.60
CA ARG A 247 -9.83 -2.30 0.24
C ARG A 247 -9.30 -2.66 1.63
N LYS A 248 -9.18 -3.95 1.93
CA LYS A 248 -8.71 -4.50 3.21
C LYS A 248 -7.47 -5.39 3.08
N ILE A 249 -6.63 -5.16 2.07
CA ILE A 249 -5.44 -5.98 1.76
C ILE A 249 -4.45 -6.20 2.91
N ILE A 250 -4.32 -5.27 3.86
CA ILE A 250 -3.45 -5.44 5.04
C ILE A 250 -4.11 -6.32 6.10
N VAL A 251 -5.43 -6.22 6.26
CA VAL A 251 -6.25 -7.11 7.10
C VAL A 251 -6.26 -8.53 6.53
N ASP A 252 -6.23 -8.65 5.20
CA ASP A 252 -6.17 -9.91 4.47
C ASP A 252 -4.81 -10.60 4.52
N THR A 253 -3.77 -9.93 5.00
CA THR A 253 -2.41 -10.47 4.98
C THR A 253 -1.81 -10.51 6.37
N TYR A 254 -0.92 -9.58 6.69
CA TYR A 254 -0.04 -9.67 7.86
C TYR A 254 -0.19 -8.50 8.82
N GLY A 255 -1.23 -7.68 8.68
CA GLY A 255 -1.60 -6.68 9.68
C GLY A 255 -0.54 -5.59 9.87
N GLY A 256 0.28 -5.37 8.84
CA GLY A 256 1.42 -4.44 8.85
C GLY A 256 2.75 -5.05 9.29
N ALA A 257 2.79 -6.31 9.73
CA ALA A 257 4.02 -6.97 10.19
C ALA A 257 5.01 -7.28 9.06
N ALA A 258 4.52 -7.35 7.82
CA ALA A 258 5.33 -7.59 6.63
C ALA A 258 4.90 -6.70 5.46
N PRO A 259 5.77 -6.49 4.46
CA PRO A 259 5.41 -5.74 3.26
C PRO A 259 4.24 -6.37 2.51
N HIS A 260 3.58 -5.56 1.68
CA HIS A 260 2.49 -5.98 0.82
C HIS A 260 2.74 -5.53 -0.62
N GLY A 261 2.37 -6.37 -1.58
CA GLY A 261 2.62 -6.16 -3.00
C GLY A 261 1.67 -5.18 -3.70
N GLY A 262 0.47 -5.02 -3.15
CA GLY A 262 -0.56 -4.08 -3.60
C GLY A 262 -1.76 -4.76 -4.26
N GLY A 263 -1.61 -5.99 -4.75
CA GLY A 263 -2.70 -6.77 -5.36
C GLY A 263 -3.74 -7.24 -4.35
N ALA A 264 -5.02 -7.05 -4.66
CA ALA A 264 -6.14 -7.65 -3.92
C ALA A 264 -6.33 -9.13 -4.28
N PHE A 265 -6.97 -9.90 -3.40
CA PHE A 265 -7.21 -11.33 -3.58
C PHE A 265 -8.63 -11.65 -4.07
N SER A 266 -9.64 -11.09 -3.41
CA SER A 266 -11.03 -11.42 -3.64
C SER A 266 -11.45 -11.09 -5.07
N GLY A 267 -12.34 -11.89 -5.65
CA GLY A 267 -12.85 -11.65 -7.01
C GLY A 267 -11.92 -12.11 -8.12
N LYS A 268 -10.75 -12.67 -7.79
CA LYS A 268 -9.77 -13.13 -8.77
C LYS A 268 -9.65 -14.65 -8.77
N ASP A 269 -9.67 -15.26 -9.95
CA ASP A 269 -9.36 -16.67 -10.11
C ASP A 269 -7.85 -16.96 -9.91
N PRO A 270 -7.44 -18.23 -9.73
CA PRO A 270 -6.07 -18.62 -9.43
C PRO A 270 -5.00 -18.26 -10.48
N THR A 271 -5.36 -17.87 -11.71
CA THR A 271 -4.37 -17.39 -12.70
C THR A 271 -3.83 -16.01 -12.39
N LYS A 272 -4.54 -15.25 -11.55
CA LYS A 272 -4.15 -13.90 -11.15
C LYS A 272 -3.12 -14.06 -10.04
N VAL A 273 -1.86 -13.85 -10.41
CA VAL A 273 -0.70 -14.04 -9.55
C VAL A 273 -0.79 -13.22 -8.26
N ASP A 274 -1.50 -12.09 -8.25
CA ASP A 274 -1.82 -11.33 -7.02
C ASP A 274 -2.35 -12.23 -5.89
N ARG A 275 -3.19 -13.21 -6.24
CA ARG A 275 -3.77 -14.19 -5.30
C ARG A 275 -2.88 -15.42 -5.17
N SER A 276 -2.64 -16.13 -6.27
CA SER A 276 -1.99 -17.44 -6.24
C SER A 276 -0.52 -17.37 -5.79
N ALA A 277 0.25 -16.40 -6.26
CA ALA A 277 1.65 -16.26 -5.86
C ALA A 277 1.79 -15.70 -4.44
N ALA A 278 0.88 -14.86 -3.97
CA ALA A 278 0.84 -14.46 -2.56
C ALA A 278 0.57 -15.67 -1.64
N TYR A 279 -0.32 -16.57 -2.04
CA TYR A 279 -0.64 -17.78 -1.28
C TYR A 279 0.52 -18.77 -1.32
N ALA A 280 1.18 -18.94 -2.48
CA ALA A 280 2.40 -19.74 -2.59
C ALA A 280 3.53 -19.18 -1.72
N ALA A 281 3.76 -17.86 -1.75
CA ALA A 281 4.76 -17.21 -0.91
C ALA A 281 4.48 -17.44 0.58
N ARG A 282 3.21 -17.30 1.02
CA ARG A 282 2.80 -17.61 2.40
C ARG A 282 3.05 -19.08 2.74
N TYR A 283 2.69 -19.99 1.85
CA TYR A 283 2.91 -21.43 2.03
C TYR A 283 4.40 -21.73 2.24
N LEU A 284 5.27 -21.21 1.38
CA LEU A 284 6.71 -21.41 1.49
C LEU A 284 7.30 -20.78 2.76
N ALA A 285 6.92 -19.54 3.09
CA ALA A 285 7.39 -18.86 4.30
C ALA A 285 6.99 -19.64 5.56
N LYS A 286 5.76 -20.17 5.59
CA LYS A 286 5.27 -21.02 6.69
C LYS A 286 6.11 -22.29 6.83
N ASN A 287 6.45 -22.95 5.73
CA ASN A 287 7.28 -24.15 5.75
C ASN A 287 8.72 -23.86 6.21
N VAL A 288 9.31 -22.74 5.80
CA VAL A 288 10.63 -22.31 6.27
C VAL A 288 10.66 -22.13 7.78
N VAL A 289 9.65 -21.46 8.35
CA VAL A 289 9.53 -21.26 9.80
C VAL A 289 9.22 -22.57 10.53
N ALA A 290 8.30 -23.39 10.00
CA ALA A 290 7.93 -24.68 10.58
C ALA A 290 9.09 -25.69 10.60
N ALA A 291 10.00 -25.60 9.62
CA ALA A 291 11.22 -26.41 9.57
C ALA A 291 12.30 -25.96 10.57
N GLY A 292 12.08 -24.84 11.29
CA GLY A 292 13.01 -24.35 12.31
C GLY A 292 14.20 -23.54 11.74
N PHE A 293 14.17 -23.16 10.46
CA PHE A 293 15.27 -22.41 9.85
C PHE A 293 15.38 -20.96 10.35
N SER A 294 14.26 -20.35 10.73
CA SER A 294 14.20 -19.06 11.41
C SER A 294 12.89 -18.93 12.18
N SER A 295 12.87 -18.05 13.19
CA SER A 295 11.63 -17.65 13.87
C SER A 295 10.74 -16.74 13.02
N ARG A 296 11.28 -16.13 11.95
CA ARG A 296 10.56 -15.25 11.01
C ARG A 296 11.07 -15.46 9.58
N CYS A 297 10.17 -15.41 8.61
CA CYS A 297 10.54 -15.49 7.20
C CYS A 297 9.62 -14.58 6.38
N THR A 298 10.20 -13.67 5.61
CA THR A 298 9.53 -12.94 4.53
C THR A 298 10.03 -13.46 3.19
N ILE A 299 9.12 -13.73 2.26
CA ILE A 299 9.43 -14.12 0.88
C ILE A 299 8.80 -13.08 -0.05
N GLN A 300 9.56 -12.57 -1.01
CA GLN A 300 9.04 -11.79 -2.12
C GLN A 300 9.09 -12.60 -3.41
N ILE A 301 8.02 -12.56 -4.19
CA ILE A 301 7.98 -13.08 -5.56
C ILE A 301 7.58 -11.94 -6.51
N ALA A 302 8.18 -11.86 -7.69
CA ALA A 302 7.85 -10.87 -8.71
C ALA A 302 7.61 -11.51 -10.08
N TYR A 303 6.60 -11.03 -10.81
CA TYR A 303 6.25 -11.49 -12.16
C TYR A 303 6.16 -10.33 -13.15
N ALA A 304 6.50 -10.63 -14.41
CA ALA A 304 6.13 -9.82 -15.57
C ALA A 304 4.90 -10.42 -16.25
N ILE A 305 4.02 -9.57 -16.78
CA ILE A 305 2.85 -9.99 -17.54
C ILE A 305 3.24 -10.90 -18.72
N GLY A 306 2.54 -12.03 -18.86
CA GLY A 306 2.75 -13.01 -19.93
C GLY A 306 3.99 -13.90 -19.79
N VAL A 307 4.76 -13.77 -18.70
CA VAL A 307 5.91 -14.62 -18.36
C VAL A 307 5.50 -15.59 -17.25
N ALA A 308 5.75 -16.89 -17.45
CA ALA A 308 5.37 -17.93 -16.50
C ALA A 308 6.33 -17.98 -15.29
N GLU A 309 7.65 -17.89 -15.54
CA GLU A 309 8.66 -17.93 -14.48
C GLU A 309 8.74 -16.61 -13.71
N PRO A 310 8.89 -16.64 -12.36
CA PRO A 310 9.07 -15.44 -11.57
C PRO A 310 10.41 -14.77 -11.89
N LEU A 311 10.38 -13.44 -12.07
CA LEU A 311 11.56 -12.60 -12.29
C LEU A 311 12.51 -12.62 -11.10
N ALA A 312 11.96 -12.67 -9.89
CA ALA A 312 12.71 -12.66 -8.66
C ALA A 312 12.01 -13.50 -7.59
N LEU A 313 12.83 -14.17 -6.78
CA LEU A 313 12.46 -14.79 -5.51
C LEU A 313 13.49 -14.29 -4.51
N TYR A 314 13.04 -13.58 -3.48
CA TYR A 314 13.90 -13.03 -2.44
C TYR A 314 13.43 -13.53 -1.08
N VAL A 315 14.36 -14.03 -0.25
CA VAL A 315 14.09 -14.54 1.09
C VAL A 315 14.81 -13.68 2.13
N ASP A 316 14.04 -13.24 3.13
CA ASP A 316 14.56 -12.58 4.32
C ASP A 316 14.19 -13.40 5.57
N LEU A 317 15.20 -13.95 6.24
CA LEU A 317 15.04 -14.70 7.49
C LEU A 317 15.08 -13.81 8.74
N HIS A 318 15.19 -12.49 8.56
CA HIS A 318 15.30 -11.48 9.61
C HIS A 318 16.46 -11.77 10.57
N ASP A 319 16.43 -11.16 11.76
CA ASP A 319 17.36 -11.49 12.83
C ASP A 319 17.08 -12.94 13.31
N GLY A 320 18.06 -13.84 13.17
CA GLY A 320 18.02 -15.19 13.76
C GLY A 320 17.93 -16.38 12.80
N GLY A 321 18.20 -16.20 11.51
CA GLY A 321 18.32 -17.31 10.56
C GLY A 321 19.47 -18.27 10.93
N THR A 322 19.21 -19.58 10.89
CA THR A 322 20.22 -20.63 11.13
C THR A 322 20.93 -21.08 9.85
N VAL A 323 20.43 -20.63 8.70
CA VAL A 323 20.92 -20.95 7.36
C VAL A 323 21.02 -19.69 6.52
N ASP A 324 21.86 -19.73 5.48
CA ASP A 324 21.98 -18.65 4.50
C ASP A 324 20.66 -18.48 3.71
N PRO A 325 20.02 -17.29 3.72
CA PRO A 325 18.83 -17.03 2.93
C PRO A 325 18.98 -17.35 1.43
N ALA A 326 20.16 -17.12 0.83
CA ALA A 326 20.39 -17.43 -0.58
C ALA A 326 20.32 -18.95 -0.88
N ARG A 327 20.69 -19.78 0.09
CA ARG A 327 20.53 -21.23 0.00
C ARG A 327 19.05 -21.62 0.07
N VAL A 328 18.27 -20.95 0.92
CA VAL A 328 16.82 -21.15 0.99
C VAL A 328 16.16 -20.77 -0.33
N GLU A 329 16.51 -19.64 -0.93
CA GLU A 329 16.00 -19.23 -2.26
C GLU A 329 16.20 -20.32 -3.32
N THR A 330 17.38 -20.94 -3.35
CA THR A 330 17.69 -22.03 -4.28
C THR A 330 16.79 -23.24 -4.02
N VAL A 331 16.74 -23.71 -2.76
CA VAL A 331 15.97 -24.91 -2.39
C VAL A 331 14.47 -24.72 -2.63
N LEU A 332 13.92 -23.53 -2.37
CA LEU A 332 12.49 -23.27 -2.60
C LEU A 332 12.10 -23.43 -4.08
N ARG A 333 13.00 -23.09 -5.01
CA ARG A 333 12.79 -23.30 -6.45
C ARG A 333 12.85 -24.77 -6.84
N ASP A 334 13.65 -25.58 -6.14
CA ASP A 334 13.72 -27.03 -6.37
C ASP A 334 12.51 -27.77 -5.78
N VAL A 335 11.96 -27.27 -4.67
CA VAL A 335 10.84 -27.90 -3.95
C VAL A 335 9.49 -27.65 -4.63
N MET A 336 9.30 -26.48 -5.24
CA MET A 336 8.03 -26.10 -5.85
C MET A 336 8.24 -25.18 -7.06
N SER A 337 7.59 -25.52 -8.18
CA SER A 337 7.45 -24.59 -9.30
C SER A 337 6.56 -23.42 -8.91
N LEU A 338 7.03 -22.21 -9.18
CA LEU A 338 6.33 -20.96 -8.90
C LEU A 338 5.64 -20.39 -10.14
N THR A 339 5.37 -21.18 -11.18
CA THR A 339 4.56 -20.68 -12.30
C THR A 339 3.11 -20.44 -11.85
N PRO A 340 2.35 -19.56 -12.53
CA PRO A 340 0.93 -19.35 -12.24
C PRO A 340 0.13 -20.66 -12.19
N ARG A 341 0.40 -21.56 -13.14
CA ARG A 341 -0.22 -22.89 -13.21
C ARG A 341 0.10 -23.78 -12.01
N ALA A 342 1.36 -23.78 -11.55
CA ALA A 342 1.79 -24.60 -10.41
C ALA A 342 1.34 -24.02 -9.06
N SER A 343 1.16 -22.71 -8.95
CA SER A 343 0.67 -22.03 -7.73
C SER A 343 -0.85 -22.03 -7.60
N ALA A 344 -1.59 -22.17 -8.72
CA ALA A 344 -3.05 -22.18 -8.74
C ALA A 344 -3.73 -23.24 -7.82
N PRO A 345 -3.25 -24.51 -7.74
CA PRO A 345 -3.83 -25.51 -6.84
C PRO A 345 -3.72 -25.15 -5.36
N ILE A 346 -2.68 -24.43 -4.95
CA ILE A 346 -2.54 -23.94 -3.56
C ILE A 346 -3.66 -22.94 -3.28
N SER A 347 -3.94 -22.03 -4.22
CA SER A 347 -5.08 -21.11 -4.12
C SER A 347 -6.41 -21.86 -4.01
N ALA A 348 -6.66 -22.83 -4.90
CA ALA A 348 -7.91 -23.59 -4.93
C ALA A 348 -8.15 -24.44 -3.67
N SER A 349 -7.09 -25.04 -3.10
CA SER A 349 -7.19 -25.89 -1.90
C SER A 349 -7.50 -25.12 -0.60
N THR A 350 -7.26 -23.81 -0.58
CA THR A 350 -7.44 -22.99 0.63
C THR A 350 -8.84 -22.40 0.77
N GLY A 351 -9.63 -22.31 -0.32
CA GLY A 351 -11.07 -22.04 -0.33
C GLY A 351 -11.55 -20.83 0.49
N ARG A 352 -10.66 -19.90 0.86
CA ARG A 352 -10.95 -18.76 1.74
C ARG A 352 -10.29 -17.52 1.17
N SER A 353 -11.00 -16.40 1.25
CA SER A 353 -10.58 -15.05 0.84
C SER A 353 -9.34 -14.55 1.58
N THR A 354 -9.04 -15.16 2.73
CA THR A 354 -7.93 -14.81 3.61
C THR A 354 -7.12 -16.06 3.95
N PRO A 355 -5.79 -15.95 4.16
CA PRO A 355 -5.03 -16.88 4.96
C PRO A 355 -5.49 -16.75 6.42
N ALA A 356 -6.72 -17.17 6.69
CA ALA A 356 -7.24 -17.30 8.04
C ALA A 356 -6.45 -18.37 8.78
N PRO A 357 -6.29 -18.26 10.10
CA PRO A 357 -5.86 -19.41 10.89
C PRO A 357 -6.79 -20.60 10.60
N PRO A 358 -6.27 -21.83 10.42
CA PRO A 358 -7.12 -23.00 10.27
C PRO A 358 -8.09 -23.11 11.46
N PRO A 359 -9.29 -23.69 11.26
CA PRO A 359 -10.24 -23.85 12.34
C PRO A 359 -9.60 -24.62 13.50
N THR A 360 -9.67 -24.05 14.70
CA THR A 360 -9.44 -24.76 15.96
C THR A 360 -10.33 -26.00 15.98
N ALA A 361 -9.75 -27.13 16.38
CA ALA A 361 -10.38 -28.44 16.37
C ALA A 361 -11.65 -28.51 17.24
N THR A 362 -12.80 -28.11 16.70
CA THR A 362 -14.16 -28.47 17.14
C THR A 362 -15.19 -27.84 16.19
N SER A 363 -15.28 -28.33 14.94
CA SER A 363 -16.48 -28.27 14.10
C SER A 363 -16.30 -29.04 12.79
N ALA A 364 -15.90 -30.31 12.89
CA ALA A 364 -16.10 -31.26 11.79
C ALA A 364 -17.59 -31.66 11.72
N GLY A 365 -18.42 -30.75 11.23
CA GLY A 365 -19.82 -31.00 10.90
C GLY A 365 -19.94 -31.54 9.47
N ARG A 366 -19.97 -32.87 9.36
CA ARG A 366 -20.43 -33.72 8.23
C ARG A 366 -20.78 -33.00 6.90
N ARG A 367 -20.01 -33.30 5.86
CA ARG A 367 -20.55 -33.60 4.53
C ARG A 367 -20.00 -34.95 4.07
N THR A 368 -20.86 -35.97 4.13
CA THR A 368 -20.65 -37.27 3.52
C THR A 368 -20.88 -37.18 2.00
N PRO A 369 -19.99 -37.69 1.14
CA PRO A 369 -20.35 -38.14 -0.19
C PRO A 369 -20.90 -39.56 -0.08
N THR A 370 -22.07 -39.79 -0.68
CA THR A 370 -22.69 -41.10 -0.82
C THR A 370 -21.77 -42.09 -1.56
N ALA A 371 -21.75 -43.31 -1.04
CA ALA A 371 -20.89 -44.40 -1.43
C ALA A 371 -21.19 -45.00 -2.81
N ALA A 372 -20.14 -45.46 -3.48
CA ALA A 372 -20.19 -46.66 -4.31
C ALA A 372 -19.12 -47.65 -3.80
N SER A 373 -19.59 -48.80 -3.37
CA SER A 373 -18.87 -49.92 -2.76
C SER A 373 -17.87 -50.60 -3.70
N ARG A 374 -16.75 -51.07 -3.15
CA ARG A 374 -16.23 -52.45 -3.29
C ARG A 374 -15.08 -52.66 -2.30
N GLY A 375 -15.19 -53.70 -1.48
CA GLY A 375 -14.34 -53.93 -0.31
C GLY A 375 -13.10 -54.78 -0.55
N SER A 376 -12.28 -54.91 0.49
CA SER A 376 -11.76 -56.17 1.06
C SER A 376 -10.60 -55.92 2.04
N GLY A 377 -10.72 -56.50 3.24
CA GLY A 377 -9.63 -57.19 3.97
C GLY A 377 -8.49 -56.40 4.64
N PRO A 378 -8.25 -56.57 5.96
CA PRO A 378 -7.12 -55.94 6.68
C PRO A 378 -5.97 -56.92 6.96
N THR A 379 -4.73 -56.42 7.03
CA THR A 379 -3.60 -57.13 7.67
C THR A 379 -2.66 -56.20 8.42
N SER A 380 -2.82 -56.23 9.75
CA SER A 380 -1.83 -56.34 10.83
C SER A 380 -0.38 -55.84 10.72
N SER A 381 0.07 -55.37 11.91
CA SER A 381 1.41 -55.52 12.53
C SER A 381 2.42 -54.40 12.22
N ARG A 382 3.32 -53.97 13.11
CA ARG A 382 3.67 -54.32 14.50
C ARG A 382 4.58 -53.21 15.05
N ARG A 383 4.62 -53.12 16.38
CA ARG A 383 5.51 -52.32 17.24
C ARG A 383 7.00 -52.54 16.97
N SER A 384 7.84 -51.54 17.26
CA SER A 384 8.90 -51.62 18.29
C SER A 384 9.56 -50.25 18.53
N GLY A 385 9.79 -49.94 19.82
CA GLY A 385 10.44 -48.72 20.29
C GLY A 385 11.94 -48.93 20.63
N PRO A 386 12.51 -48.19 21.59
CA PRO A 386 13.69 -47.34 21.36
C PRO A 386 14.95 -47.75 22.15
N ARG A 387 16.09 -47.10 21.86
CA ARG A 387 17.36 -47.14 22.63
C ARG A 387 18.04 -45.77 22.49
N SER A 388 18.06 -44.93 23.53
CA SER A 388 18.94 -44.86 24.71
C SER A 388 20.18 -43.98 24.49
N ALA A 389 20.38 -43.10 25.48
CA ALA A 389 21.38 -42.05 25.60
C ALA A 389 22.66 -42.54 26.30
N ASP A 390 23.75 -41.81 26.07
CA ASP A 390 24.92 -41.55 26.93
C ASP A 390 25.74 -40.48 26.15
N GLY A 391 26.34 -39.42 26.71
CA GLY A 391 26.92 -39.19 28.02
C GLY A 391 28.42 -38.92 27.83
N GLY A 392 28.91 -37.69 28.06
CA GLY A 392 30.35 -37.40 28.03
C GLY A 392 30.70 -35.91 28.05
N SER A 393 31.47 -35.48 29.05
CA SER A 393 31.79 -34.10 29.40
C SER A 393 33.32 -33.86 29.49
N GLY A 394 33.75 -32.67 29.05
CA GLY A 394 34.96 -31.92 29.48
C GLY A 394 36.29 -32.17 28.73
N PRO A 395 37.32 -31.29 28.86
CA PRO A 395 37.32 -29.89 29.29
C PRO A 395 38.22 -28.94 28.42
N MET A 396 38.40 -27.71 28.91
CA MET A 396 39.02 -26.51 28.36
C MET A 396 40.48 -26.60 27.87
N GLY A 397 40.84 -25.70 26.94
CA GLY A 397 42.21 -25.30 26.63
C GLY A 397 42.26 -23.83 26.18
N GLU A 398 42.92 -22.99 26.99
CA GLU A 398 43.32 -21.61 26.67
C GLU A 398 44.47 -21.58 25.65
N GLY A 399 44.54 -20.52 24.85
CA GLY A 399 45.64 -20.24 23.94
C GLY A 399 45.56 -18.80 23.42
N ASP A 400 46.25 -17.91 24.12
CA ASP A 400 46.51 -16.51 23.81
C ASP A 400 47.65 -16.38 22.77
N ASN A 401 47.50 -15.45 21.81
CA ASN A 401 48.53 -14.54 21.32
C ASN A 401 48.10 -13.80 20.04
N GLY A 402 48.22 -12.47 20.06
CA GLY A 402 49.03 -11.79 19.06
C GLY A 402 48.35 -10.79 18.13
N ASP A 403 48.31 -9.54 18.61
CA ASP A 403 48.03 -8.28 17.93
C ASP A 403 48.54 -8.08 16.49
N ALA A 404 47.73 -7.34 15.71
CA ALA A 404 48.22 -6.31 14.79
C ALA A 404 47.21 -5.12 14.74
N ALA A 405 47.58 -4.01 15.39
CA ALA A 405 47.02 -2.66 15.24
C ALA A 405 47.41 -2.07 13.86
N HIS A 406 46.71 -1.17 13.16
CA HIS A 406 46.11 0.15 13.45
C HIS A 406 45.46 0.67 12.12
N PRO A 407 44.77 1.84 12.05
CA PRO A 407 44.20 2.68 13.09
C PRO A 407 42.73 3.09 12.85
N ALA A 408 42.15 3.63 13.91
CA ALA A 408 40.89 4.37 13.96
C ALA A 408 40.97 5.74 13.27
N SER A 409 39.82 6.23 12.79
CA SER A 409 39.50 7.66 12.83
C SER A 409 38.15 7.87 13.49
N ALA A 410 38.16 8.72 14.51
CA ALA A 410 37.12 8.95 15.48
C ALA A 410 35.90 9.71 14.96
N ALA A 411 34.85 9.60 15.75
CA ALA A 411 33.58 10.30 15.68
C ALA A 411 33.70 11.83 15.83
N ALA A 412 32.71 12.53 15.29
CA ALA A 412 32.18 13.75 15.87
C ALA A 412 30.66 13.74 15.72
N GLU A 413 29.97 13.77 16.86
CA GLU A 413 28.54 14.04 16.98
C GLU A 413 28.23 15.47 16.51
N ASP A 414 27.05 15.71 15.94
CA ASP A 414 26.29 16.89 16.38
C ASP A 414 24.79 16.75 16.15
N GLY A 415 24.03 17.18 17.16
CA GLY A 415 22.57 17.18 17.16
C GLY A 415 22.02 18.30 16.31
N ALA A 416 21.30 17.96 15.25
CA ALA A 416 20.44 18.90 14.53
C ALA A 416 19.02 18.33 14.43
N ALA A 417 18.06 19.16 14.84
CA ALA A 417 16.64 18.88 14.92
C ALA A 417 16.08 18.18 13.67
N ARG A 418 15.12 17.27 13.88
CA ARG A 418 14.25 16.66 12.86
C ARG A 418 13.71 17.72 11.88
N ALA A 419 14.41 17.94 10.78
CA ALA A 419 13.85 18.58 9.60
C ALA A 419 12.88 17.58 8.97
N ALA A 420 11.58 17.89 8.99
CA ALA A 420 10.54 17.08 8.40
C ALA A 420 10.80 16.94 6.89
N ALA A 421 11.15 15.73 6.43
CA ALA A 421 11.21 15.42 5.01
C ALA A 421 9.83 15.69 4.38
N PHE A 422 9.75 16.70 3.52
CA PHE A 422 8.47 17.28 3.10
C PHE A 422 8.19 17.12 1.61
N PHE A 423 8.22 15.89 1.08
CA PHE A 423 7.46 15.51 -0.12
C PHE A 423 7.17 13.99 -0.06
N GLY A 424 5.88 13.64 0.06
CA GLY A 424 5.41 12.27 0.05
C GLY A 424 5.39 11.68 -1.36
N ARG A 425 5.86 10.43 -1.48
CA ARG A 425 5.88 9.52 -2.66
C ARG A 425 7.01 9.74 -3.68
N ARG A 426 8.27 9.50 -3.30
CA ARG A 426 9.40 9.37 -4.25
C ARG A 426 9.27 8.22 -5.29
N LYS A 427 8.29 7.31 -5.15
CA LYS A 427 8.11 6.18 -6.07
C LYS A 427 6.84 6.37 -6.92
N GLY A 428 7.02 6.50 -8.23
CA GLY A 428 5.94 6.29 -9.21
C GLY A 428 6.12 4.95 -9.93
N ARG A 429 5.56 4.82 -11.13
CA ARG A 429 5.63 3.57 -11.92
C ARG A 429 7.09 3.24 -12.25
N PRO A 430 7.48 1.95 -12.34
CA PRO A 430 8.80 1.57 -12.84
C PRO A 430 9.11 2.28 -14.16
N LEU A 431 10.34 2.77 -14.31
CA LEU A 431 10.78 3.38 -15.56
C LEU A 431 10.92 2.29 -16.63
N ARG A 432 10.52 2.60 -17.86
CA ARG A 432 10.87 1.76 -19.01
C ARG A 432 12.39 1.77 -19.20
N GLU A 433 12.94 0.75 -19.83
CA GLU A 433 14.39 0.64 -20.09
C GLU A 433 14.98 1.90 -20.73
N GLN A 434 14.34 2.43 -21.78
CA GLN A 434 14.76 3.69 -22.42
C GLN A 434 14.71 4.91 -21.48
N GLN A 435 13.78 4.93 -20.52
CA GLN A 435 13.68 6.00 -19.53
C GLN A 435 14.77 5.88 -18.47
N ALA A 436 15.06 4.66 -18.02
CA ALA A 436 16.15 4.36 -17.09
C ALA A 436 17.51 4.71 -17.73
N ALA A 437 17.74 4.32 -18.98
CA ALA A 437 18.98 4.65 -19.71
C ALA A 437 19.25 6.16 -19.76
N ARG A 438 18.23 7.02 -19.86
CA ARG A 438 18.43 8.49 -19.80
C ARG A 438 18.83 9.01 -18.42
N PHE A 439 18.47 8.31 -17.34
CA PHE A 439 19.01 8.65 -16.02
C PHE A 439 20.48 8.31 -15.91
N ASP A 440 20.96 7.27 -16.58
CA ASP A 440 22.37 6.90 -16.54
C ASP A 440 23.20 7.77 -17.50
N ASP A 441 22.67 8.05 -18.70
CA ASP A 441 23.41 8.73 -19.75
C ASP A 441 23.34 10.26 -19.68
N LEU A 442 22.17 10.83 -19.36
CA LEU A 442 21.89 12.26 -19.53
C LEU A 442 21.78 13.01 -18.20
N TYR A 443 21.19 12.39 -17.18
CA TYR A 443 21.02 13.06 -15.89
C TYR A 443 22.34 13.48 -15.22
N PRO A 444 23.44 12.71 -15.24
CA PRO A 444 24.69 13.13 -14.61
C PRO A 444 25.25 14.44 -15.18
N ALA A 445 24.98 14.73 -16.47
CA ALA A 445 25.39 15.96 -17.12
C ALA A 445 24.47 17.16 -16.85
N LEU A 446 23.22 16.90 -16.42
CA LEU A 446 22.20 17.93 -16.18
C LEU A 446 21.89 18.15 -14.70
N GLY A 447 22.26 17.21 -13.84
CA GLY A 447 22.00 17.19 -12.42
C GLY A 447 22.69 18.32 -11.68
N LEU A 448 22.01 18.90 -10.69
CA LEU A 448 22.64 19.83 -9.75
C LEU A 448 23.37 19.06 -8.65
N ASP A 449 24.65 19.38 -8.44
CA ASP A 449 25.37 18.99 -7.23
C ASP A 449 24.92 19.88 -6.06
N LEU A 450 24.34 19.25 -5.04
CA LEU A 450 23.83 19.91 -3.83
C LEU A 450 24.73 19.65 -2.62
N SER A 451 25.92 19.07 -2.82
CA SER A 451 26.87 18.79 -1.73
C SER A 451 27.54 20.06 -1.17
N ALA A 452 27.56 21.14 -1.96
CA ALA A 452 28.09 22.44 -1.59
C ALA A 452 27.21 23.59 -2.15
N PRO A 453 27.29 24.80 -1.58
CA PRO A 453 26.66 25.99 -2.17
C PRO A 453 27.15 26.22 -3.60
N ILE A 454 26.24 26.58 -4.50
CA ILE A 454 26.58 26.88 -5.90
C ILE A 454 26.97 28.35 -5.99
N PRO A 455 28.22 28.72 -6.33
CA PRO A 455 28.65 30.11 -6.30
C PRO A 455 28.17 30.93 -7.51
N ASP A 456 28.10 30.33 -8.71
CA ASP A 456 27.69 31.00 -9.95
C ASP A 456 26.70 30.13 -10.73
N LEU A 457 25.44 30.54 -10.80
CA LEU A 457 24.41 29.81 -11.54
C LEU A 457 24.63 29.83 -13.05
N ALA A 458 25.22 30.89 -13.59
CA ALA A 458 25.44 30.98 -15.04
C ALA A 458 26.50 29.98 -15.51
N ALA A 459 27.47 29.65 -14.64
CA ALA A 459 28.50 28.65 -14.89
C ALA A 459 27.95 27.21 -14.98
N LEU A 460 26.73 26.97 -14.48
CA LEU A 460 26.13 25.64 -14.57
C LEU A 460 25.84 25.26 -16.02
N PHE A 461 25.58 26.21 -16.91
CA PHE A 461 25.12 25.97 -18.27
C PHE A 461 26.27 25.98 -19.29
N PRO A 462 26.17 25.24 -20.41
CA PRO A 462 27.24 25.20 -21.42
C PRO A 462 27.42 26.57 -22.10
N HIS A 463 26.36 27.36 -22.18
CA HIS A 463 26.37 28.74 -22.63
C HIS A 463 25.84 29.59 -21.48
N ARG A 464 26.64 30.57 -21.03
CA ARG A 464 26.29 31.42 -19.89
C ARG A 464 25.01 32.21 -20.21
N PRO A 465 23.89 31.94 -19.52
CA PRO A 465 22.64 32.63 -19.81
C PRO A 465 22.63 34.05 -19.23
N SER A 466 21.83 34.93 -19.84
CA SER A 466 21.63 36.31 -19.36
C SER A 466 20.80 36.35 -18.08
N THR A 467 19.88 35.40 -17.92
CA THR A 467 18.97 35.25 -16.79
C THR A 467 18.81 33.79 -16.41
N VAL A 468 18.54 33.53 -15.13
CA VAL A 468 18.30 32.17 -14.61
C VAL A 468 16.94 32.11 -13.93
N ARG A 469 16.16 31.08 -14.25
CA ARG A 469 14.80 30.89 -13.74
C ARG A 469 14.69 29.51 -13.09
N LEU A 470 13.90 29.43 -12.02
CA LEU A 470 13.62 28.20 -11.29
C LEU A 470 12.16 27.80 -11.48
N GLU A 471 11.92 26.53 -11.79
CA GLU A 471 10.58 25.92 -11.78
C GLU A 471 10.54 24.80 -10.75
N ILE A 472 9.63 24.90 -9.79
CA ILE A 472 9.46 23.93 -8.70
C ILE A 472 8.21 23.10 -8.98
N GLY A 473 8.38 21.78 -9.04
CA GLY A 473 7.32 20.81 -9.32
C GLY A 473 6.87 20.86 -10.78
N PHE A 474 7.80 20.75 -11.73
CA PHE A 474 7.50 20.86 -13.17
C PHE A 474 6.69 19.69 -13.73
N GLY A 475 6.43 18.62 -12.96
CA GLY A 475 5.59 17.51 -13.35
C GLY A 475 6.18 16.71 -14.51
N GLY A 476 5.52 16.70 -15.67
CA GLY A 476 6.04 16.04 -16.88
C GLY A 476 7.06 16.88 -17.65
N GLY A 477 7.29 18.12 -17.22
CA GLY A 477 8.20 19.07 -17.86
C GLY A 477 7.59 19.85 -19.01
N GLU A 478 6.28 19.75 -19.25
CA GLU A 478 5.63 20.36 -20.42
C GLU A 478 5.87 21.88 -20.49
N HIS A 479 5.72 22.57 -19.36
CA HIS A 479 6.00 24.00 -19.27
C HIS A 479 7.51 24.30 -19.34
N LEU A 480 8.32 23.62 -18.52
CA LEU A 480 9.78 23.80 -18.48
C LEU A 480 10.44 23.64 -19.87
N ILE A 481 10.09 22.58 -20.60
CA ILE A 481 10.61 22.28 -21.94
C ILE A 481 10.19 23.37 -22.92
N HIS A 482 8.92 23.77 -22.93
CA HIS A 482 8.43 24.83 -23.80
C HIS A 482 9.17 26.15 -23.55
N ARG A 483 9.34 26.54 -22.28
CA ARG A 483 10.05 27.78 -21.92
C ARG A 483 11.52 27.75 -22.31
N ALA A 484 12.18 26.60 -22.20
CA ALA A 484 13.57 26.44 -22.58
C ALA A 484 13.78 26.52 -24.09
N LEU A 485 12.87 25.97 -24.88
CA LEU A 485 12.88 26.06 -26.34
C LEU A 485 12.60 27.48 -26.85
N GLU A 486 11.65 28.20 -26.24
CA GLU A 486 11.32 29.57 -26.62
C GLU A 486 12.40 30.60 -26.26
N ALA A 487 13.20 30.32 -25.23
CA ALA A 487 14.21 31.25 -24.72
C ALA A 487 15.58 30.56 -24.53
N PRO A 488 16.31 30.27 -25.61
CA PRO A 488 17.60 29.59 -25.56
C PRO A 488 18.69 30.34 -24.77
N ASP A 489 18.54 31.67 -24.60
CA ASP A 489 19.46 32.55 -23.86
C ASP A 489 19.20 32.59 -22.34
N VAL A 490 18.13 31.93 -21.89
CA VAL A 490 17.72 31.84 -20.49
C VAL A 490 18.08 30.46 -19.95
N GLY A 491 18.71 30.43 -18.77
CA GLY A 491 18.99 29.20 -18.04
C GLY A 491 17.80 28.80 -17.17
N PHE A 492 17.41 27.54 -17.21
CA PHE A 492 16.32 27.00 -16.41
C PHE A 492 16.82 25.94 -15.43
N ILE A 493 16.42 26.07 -14.18
CA ILE A 493 16.60 25.06 -13.14
C ILE A 493 15.22 24.45 -12.87
N GLY A 494 15.07 23.15 -13.09
CA GLY A 494 13.85 22.40 -12.78
C GLY A 494 14.04 21.53 -11.53
N VAL A 495 13.09 21.57 -10.60
CA VAL A 495 13.09 20.69 -9.43
C VAL A 495 11.84 19.82 -9.43
N GLU A 496 12.02 18.50 -9.41
CA GLU A 496 10.91 17.54 -9.43
C GLU A 496 11.27 16.27 -8.64
N PRO A 497 10.70 16.08 -7.43
CA PRO A 497 10.99 14.89 -6.61
C PRO A 497 10.43 13.57 -7.17
N PHE A 498 9.54 13.61 -8.17
CA PHE A 498 8.96 12.41 -8.78
C PHE A 498 9.79 11.89 -9.96
N VAL A 499 10.35 10.69 -9.80
CA VAL A 499 11.21 10.03 -10.81
C VAL A 499 10.57 9.91 -12.21
N ASN A 500 9.26 9.66 -12.31
CA ASN A 500 8.59 9.57 -13.62
C ASN A 500 8.45 10.93 -14.32
N GLY A 501 8.38 12.02 -13.56
CA GLY A 501 8.38 13.38 -14.11
C GLY A 501 9.74 13.70 -14.71
N MET A 502 10.77 13.54 -13.89
CA MET A 502 12.18 13.59 -14.29
C MET A 502 12.46 12.75 -15.56
N ALA A 503 12.01 11.50 -15.60
CA ALA A 503 12.19 10.60 -16.75
C ALA A 503 11.62 11.18 -18.05
N LYS A 504 10.39 11.71 -18.00
CA LYS A 504 9.72 12.27 -19.18
C LYS A 504 10.44 13.52 -19.67
N THR A 505 10.88 14.37 -18.74
CA THR A 505 11.62 15.58 -19.06
C THR A 505 12.99 15.25 -19.66
N LEU A 506 13.73 14.27 -19.11
CA LEU A 506 15.00 13.81 -19.68
C LEU A 506 14.84 13.27 -21.11
N MET A 507 13.77 12.53 -21.38
CA MET A 507 13.46 12.07 -22.74
C MET A 507 13.26 13.25 -23.70
N GLU A 508 12.50 14.27 -23.30
CA GLU A 508 12.26 15.46 -24.12
C GLU A 508 13.51 16.31 -24.31
N ILE A 509 14.33 16.49 -23.27
CA ILE A 509 15.62 17.19 -23.38
C ILE A 509 16.52 16.48 -24.39
N GLY A 510 16.65 15.15 -24.28
CA GLY A 510 17.43 14.36 -25.22
C GLY A 510 16.89 14.40 -26.65
N ARG A 511 15.56 14.42 -26.82
CA ARG A 511 14.89 14.48 -28.11
C ARG A 511 15.12 15.80 -28.85
N HIS A 512 15.12 16.91 -28.12
CA HIS A 512 15.25 18.26 -28.71
C HIS A 512 16.66 18.86 -28.57
N GLY A 513 17.58 18.20 -27.87
CA GLY A 513 18.94 18.70 -27.65
C GLY A 513 19.00 19.96 -26.79
N ILE A 514 18.18 20.04 -25.72
CA ILE A 514 18.02 21.25 -24.92
C ILE A 514 19.22 21.42 -23.96
N GLY A 515 20.07 22.42 -24.22
CA GLY A 515 21.29 22.67 -23.44
C GLY A 515 21.14 23.63 -22.25
N ASN A 516 20.05 24.39 -22.18
CA ASN A 516 19.82 25.46 -21.20
C ASN A 516 18.96 25.02 -20.00
N ILE A 517 18.89 23.73 -19.69
CA ILE A 517 18.19 23.19 -18.51
C ILE A 517 19.19 22.51 -17.55
N ARG A 518 18.97 22.69 -16.25
CA ARG A 518 19.55 21.90 -15.15
C ARG A 518 18.45 21.34 -14.27
N LEU A 519 18.65 20.15 -13.70
CA LEU A 519 17.60 19.41 -13.00
C LEU A 519 18.04 18.97 -11.61
N SER A 520 17.07 18.85 -10.70
CA SER A 520 17.26 18.20 -9.40
C SER A 520 16.03 17.39 -9.01
N ASP A 521 16.26 16.18 -8.52
CA ASP A 521 15.23 15.30 -7.95
C ASP A 521 15.14 15.43 -6.40
N ALA A 522 15.89 16.37 -5.82
CA ALA A 522 15.93 16.60 -4.39
C ALA A 522 14.70 17.37 -3.88
N ASP A 523 14.62 17.51 -2.55
CA ASP A 523 13.66 18.42 -1.93
C ASP A 523 13.96 19.87 -2.37
N ALA A 524 12.94 20.57 -2.86
CA ALA A 524 13.08 21.95 -3.33
C ALA A 524 13.62 22.91 -2.27
N MET A 525 13.38 22.65 -0.98
CA MET A 525 13.97 23.44 0.11
C MET A 525 15.49 23.30 0.13
N ARG A 526 15.99 22.08 -0.10
CA ARG A 526 17.41 21.78 -0.13
C ARG A 526 18.10 22.44 -1.34
N VAL A 527 17.43 22.48 -2.49
CA VAL A 527 17.88 23.25 -3.66
C VAL A 527 17.93 24.74 -3.32
N LEU A 528 16.84 25.29 -2.78
CA LEU A 528 16.78 26.70 -2.40
C LEU A 528 17.84 27.10 -1.38
N ASP A 529 18.27 26.19 -0.50
CA ASP A 529 19.30 26.43 0.51
C ASP A 529 20.71 26.58 -0.12
N VAL A 530 21.02 25.81 -1.16
CA VAL A 530 22.35 25.86 -1.82
C VAL A 530 22.47 26.94 -2.90
N LEU A 531 21.35 27.51 -3.35
CA LEU A 531 21.38 28.60 -4.33
C LEU A 531 21.95 29.88 -3.70
N PRO A 532 22.75 30.65 -4.45
CA PRO A 532 23.30 31.91 -3.95
C PRO A 532 22.21 32.98 -3.84
N ASP A 533 22.44 33.96 -2.96
CA ASP A 533 21.55 35.08 -2.76
C ASP A 533 21.42 35.92 -4.04
N ALA A 534 20.22 36.46 -4.30
CA ALA A 534 19.94 37.34 -5.44
C ALA A 534 20.45 36.80 -6.80
N SER A 535 20.23 35.52 -7.05
CA SER A 535 20.75 34.81 -8.23
C SER A 535 19.69 34.48 -9.28
N LEU A 536 18.43 34.37 -8.88
CA LEU A 536 17.32 34.00 -9.78
C LEU A 536 16.52 35.22 -10.25
N ASP A 537 16.17 35.26 -11.53
CA ASP A 537 15.29 36.28 -12.10
C ASP A 537 13.81 35.93 -11.89
N ARG A 538 13.50 34.63 -11.80
CA ARG A 538 12.13 34.14 -11.61
C ARG A 538 12.07 32.80 -10.88
N ILE A 539 11.05 32.63 -10.05
CA ILE A 539 10.61 31.35 -9.51
C ILE A 539 9.18 31.09 -10.00
N SER A 540 8.92 29.90 -10.52
CA SER A 540 7.59 29.44 -10.96
C SER A 540 7.16 28.23 -10.13
N LEU A 541 5.96 28.30 -9.55
CA LEU A 541 5.31 27.21 -8.81
C LEU A 541 3.90 27.00 -9.38
N LEU A 542 3.74 25.96 -10.19
CA LEU A 542 2.57 25.78 -11.04
C LEU A 542 1.80 24.52 -10.60
N TYR A 543 0.53 24.71 -10.22
CA TYR A 543 -0.37 23.65 -9.74
C TYR A 543 0.23 22.73 -8.64
N PRO A 544 0.83 23.28 -7.56
CA PRO A 544 1.35 22.47 -6.46
C PRO A 544 0.26 21.71 -5.72
N ASP A 545 0.62 20.62 -5.01
CA ASP A 545 -0.32 19.82 -4.23
C ASP A 545 -1.12 20.71 -3.25
N PRO A 546 -2.46 20.76 -3.38
CA PRO A 546 -3.27 21.72 -2.66
C PRO A 546 -3.55 21.35 -1.21
N TRP A 547 -3.29 20.10 -0.80
CA TRP A 547 -3.66 19.58 0.52
C TRP A 547 -5.10 19.97 0.91
N PRO A 548 -6.14 19.40 0.29
CA PRO A 548 -7.49 19.97 0.31
C PRO A 548 -8.13 20.04 1.71
N LYS A 549 -7.74 19.15 2.63
CA LYS A 549 -8.23 19.14 4.01
C LYS A 549 -7.57 20.26 4.81
N LYS A 550 -8.38 21.12 5.44
CA LYS A 550 -7.91 22.29 6.24
C LYS A 550 -6.83 21.95 7.26
N ARG A 551 -6.97 20.83 7.98
CA ARG A 551 -5.96 20.33 8.94
C ARG A 551 -4.58 20.05 8.34
N HIS A 552 -4.47 19.91 7.02
CA HIS A 552 -3.24 19.68 6.29
C HIS A 552 -2.72 20.95 5.59
N TRP A 553 -3.36 22.11 5.70
CA TRP A 553 -2.88 23.31 4.99
C TRP A 553 -1.46 23.75 5.38
N LYS A 554 -1.03 23.45 6.61
CA LYS A 554 0.37 23.61 7.05
C LYS A 554 1.40 22.82 6.23
N ARG A 555 0.94 21.90 5.38
CA ARG A 555 1.74 21.08 4.47
C ARG A 555 1.88 21.69 3.07
N ARG A 556 1.20 22.81 2.80
CA ARG A 556 1.35 23.52 1.53
C ARG A 556 2.76 24.08 1.42
N PHE A 557 3.32 24.00 0.22
CA PHE A 557 4.69 24.41 -0.04
C PHE A 557 4.92 25.91 0.19
N VAL A 558 3.94 26.75 -0.17
CA VAL A 558 4.00 28.17 0.17
C VAL A 558 3.73 28.34 1.65
N GLY A 559 4.74 28.77 2.40
CA GLY A 559 4.66 29.09 3.82
C GLY A 559 5.75 30.09 4.19
N PRO A 560 5.82 30.55 5.46
CA PRO A 560 6.77 31.59 5.87
C PRO A 560 8.23 31.25 5.51
N ASP A 561 8.66 30.03 5.81
CA ASP A 561 10.04 29.56 5.58
C ASP A 561 10.43 29.50 4.10
N THR A 562 9.49 29.09 3.24
CA THR A 562 9.71 29.03 1.79
C THR A 562 9.71 30.41 1.17
N VAL A 563 8.82 31.31 1.62
CA VAL A 563 8.76 32.69 1.15
C VAL A 563 10.04 33.45 1.54
N ALA A 564 10.57 33.24 2.74
CA ALA A 564 11.86 33.80 3.15
C ALA A 564 13.01 33.34 2.23
N ARG A 565 13.03 32.06 1.86
CA ARG A 565 14.02 31.53 0.89
C ARG A 565 13.85 32.12 -0.50
N PHE A 566 12.61 32.25 -0.99
CA PHE A 566 12.34 32.92 -2.27
C PHE A 566 12.85 34.36 -2.25
N ALA A 567 12.61 35.09 -1.16
CA ALA A 567 13.12 36.44 -1.00
C ALA A 567 14.64 36.47 -1.03
N ARG A 568 15.34 35.50 -0.41
CA ARG A 568 16.79 35.42 -0.44
C ARG A 568 17.35 35.23 -1.85
N VAL A 569 16.84 34.25 -2.59
CA VAL A 569 17.44 33.80 -3.87
C VAL A 569 16.99 34.59 -5.09
N LEU A 570 15.83 35.25 -5.09
CA LEU A 570 15.39 36.08 -6.23
C LEU A 570 16.20 37.37 -6.32
N LYS A 571 16.55 37.91 -7.48
CA LYS A 571 17.14 39.26 -7.60
C LYS A 571 16.13 40.34 -7.16
N PRO A 572 16.56 41.52 -6.68
CA PRO A 572 15.68 42.69 -6.60
C PRO A 572 14.98 42.91 -7.95
N GLY A 573 13.66 43.09 -7.95
CA GLY A 573 12.84 43.15 -9.17
C GLY A 573 12.46 41.79 -9.79
N GLY A 574 13.06 40.69 -9.33
CA GLY A 574 12.76 39.32 -9.73
C GLY A 574 11.33 38.90 -9.37
N GLN A 575 10.81 37.85 -10.02
CA GLN A 575 9.39 37.49 -9.93
C GLN A 575 9.15 36.12 -9.29
N PHE A 576 8.18 36.03 -8.39
CA PHE A 576 7.56 34.76 -8.02
C PHE A 576 6.20 34.63 -8.73
N GLN A 577 6.08 33.60 -9.57
CA GLN A 577 4.87 33.26 -10.31
C GLN A 577 4.23 32.00 -9.71
N PHE A 578 2.95 32.09 -9.40
CA PHE A 578 2.16 30.99 -8.84
C PHE A 578 0.90 30.77 -9.68
N ALA A 579 0.63 29.53 -10.06
CA ALA A 579 -0.62 29.17 -10.72
C ALA A 579 -1.35 28.07 -9.95
N SER A 580 -2.65 28.22 -9.73
CA SER A 580 -3.50 27.17 -9.17
C SER A 580 -4.97 27.48 -9.45
N ASP A 581 -5.78 26.43 -9.59
CA ASP A 581 -7.23 26.52 -9.71
C ASP A 581 -7.95 26.21 -8.38
N ILE A 582 -7.19 25.99 -7.30
CA ILE A 582 -7.73 25.75 -5.97
C ILE A 582 -7.81 27.07 -5.22
N ALA A 583 -9.02 27.64 -5.15
CA ALA A 583 -9.27 28.96 -4.52
C ALA A 583 -8.67 29.09 -3.12
N SER A 584 -8.79 28.05 -2.28
CA SER A 584 -8.22 28.08 -0.93
C SER A 584 -6.69 28.12 -0.90
N TYR A 585 -6.00 27.63 -1.93
CA TYR A 585 -4.54 27.72 -2.04
C TYR A 585 -4.11 29.05 -2.66
N VAL A 586 -4.86 29.57 -3.63
CA VAL A 586 -4.65 30.92 -4.17
C VAL A 586 -4.69 31.96 -3.03
N ASP A 587 -5.73 31.92 -2.20
CA ASP A 587 -5.89 32.80 -1.04
C ASP A 587 -4.79 32.57 0.02
N TRP A 588 -4.44 31.31 0.29
CA TRP A 588 -3.32 30.98 1.18
C TRP A 588 -1.99 31.57 0.70
N THR A 589 -1.68 31.45 -0.60
CA THR A 589 -0.47 31.99 -1.22
C THR A 589 -0.46 33.52 -1.14
N LEU A 590 -1.58 34.18 -1.47
CA LEU A 590 -1.71 35.64 -1.33
C LEU A 590 -1.40 36.08 0.10
N ARG A 591 -1.97 35.41 1.11
CA ARG A 591 -1.78 35.78 2.51
C ARG A 591 -0.31 35.63 2.96
N HIS A 592 0.34 34.52 2.62
CA HIS A 592 1.71 34.27 3.07
C HIS A 592 2.75 35.13 2.34
N VAL A 593 2.61 35.30 1.02
CA VAL A 593 3.59 36.07 0.25
C VAL A 593 3.47 37.56 0.54
N ARG A 594 2.24 38.10 0.65
CA ARG A 594 2.02 39.53 0.97
C ARG A 594 2.39 39.89 2.40
N ALA A 595 2.40 38.93 3.32
CA ALA A 595 2.85 39.17 4.69
C ALA A 595 4.37 39.35 4.79
N HIS A 596 5.13 38.92 3.79
CA HIS A 596 6.59 39.05 3.79
C HIS A 596 7.00 40.41 3.17
N PRO A 597 7.81 41.24 3.86
CA PRO A 597 8.09 42.62 3.44
C PRO A 597 8.86 42.73 2.11
N ALA A 598 9.57 41.66 1.72
CA ALA A 598 10.33 41.63 0.48
C ALA A 598 9.48 41.43 -0.79
N PHE A 599 8.16 41.23 -0.70
CA PHE A 599 7.31 40.94 -1.87
C PHE A 599 6.17 41.94 -2.03
N ALA A 600 6.01 42.43 -3.26
CA ALA A 600 4.86 43.19 -3.70
C ALA A 600 4.00 42.36 -4.65
N TRP A 601 2.68 42.30 -4.40
CA TRP A 601 1.73 41.74 -5.36
C TRP A 601 1.57 42.71 -6.53
N THR A 602 1.71 42.23 -7.76
CA THR A 602 1.73 43.11 -8.95
C THR A 602 0.35 43.37 -9.55
N ALA A 603 -0.71 42.68 -9.11
CA ALA A 603 -2.03 42.84 -9.71
C ALA A 603 -2.71 44.14 -9.23
N THR A 604 -3.28 44.87 -10.19
CA THR A 604 -4.08 46.09 -9.98
C THR A 604 -5.54 45.88 -10.37
N ARG A 605 -5.82 44.87 -11.20
CA ARG A 605 -7.15 44.49 -11.69
C ARG A 605 -7.29 42.98 -11.80
N ALA A 606 -8.52 42.49 -11.93
CA ALA A 606 -8.81 41.05 -11.98
C ALA A 606 -8.10 40.32 -13.14
N SER A 607 -8.00 40.94 -14.32
CA SER A 607 -7.34 40.33 -15.47
C SER A 607 -5.84 40.08 -15.28
N ASP A 608 -5.18 40.79 -14.37
CA ASP A 608 -3.76 40.59 -14.06
C ASP A 608 -3.49 39.25 -13.36
N TRP A 609 -4.54 38.59 -12.82
CA TRP A 609 -4.43 37.26 -12.22
C TRP A 609 -5.44 36.23 -12.73
N ALA A 610 -6.44 36.65 -13.50
CA ALA A 610 -7.38 35.75 -14.18
C ALA A 610 -6.91 35.31 -15.58
N THR A 611 -5.85 35.93 -16.10
CA THR A 611 -5.26 35.61 -17.41
C THR A 611 -3.93 34.88 -17.21
N PRO A 612 -3.62 33.84 -18.01
CA PRO A 612 -2.33 33.18 -17.94
C PRO A 612 -1.15 34.14 -18.18
N PHE A 613 0.04 33.74 -17.72
CA PHE A 613 1.26 34.48 -17.96
C PHE A 613 1.54 34.65 -19.47
N ALA A 614 2.29 35.68 -19.86
CA ALA A 614 2.69 35.85 -21.25
C ALA A 614 3.49 34.63 -21.76
N GLY A 615 3.14 34.10 -22.93
CA GLY A 615 3.78 32.90 -23.50
C GLY A 615 3.48 31.62 -22.73
N TRP A 616 2.27 31.50 -22.17
CA TRP A 616 1.84 30.34 -21.41
C TRP A 616 1.38 29.19 -22.34
N PRO A 617 2.09 28.05 -22.37
CA PRO A 617 1.74 26.91 -23.22
C PRO A 617 0.54 26.11 -22.71
N GLY A 618 0.06 26.40 -21.50
CA GLY A 618 -0.83 25.54 -20.76
C GLY A 618 -0.11 24.42 -20.01
N THR A 619 -0.82 23.81 -19.06
CA THR A 619 -0.36 22.58 -18.39
C THR A 619 -1.45 21.53 -18.42
N ARG A 620 -1.09 20.25 -18.25
CA ARG A 620 -2.07 19.17 -18.10
C ARG A 620 -3.03 19.40 -16.92
N TYR A 621 -2.57 20.06 -15.86
CA TYR A 621 -3.34 20.35 -14.66
C TYR A 621 -4.34 21.47 -14.91
N GLU A 622 -3.93 22.50 -15.65
CA GLU A 622 -4.82 23.54 -16.14
C GLU A 622 -5.90 22.98 -17.06
N ALA A 623 -5.51 22.19 -18.06
CA ALA A 623 -6.45 21.56 -18.98
C ALA A 623 -7.46 20.70 -18.23
N LYS A 624 -7.03 20.01 -17.16
CA LYS A 624 -7.93 19.27 -16.26
C LYS A 624 -8.86 20.20 -15.49
N ALA A 625 -8.35 21.28 -14.91
CA ALA A 625 -9.16 22.26 -14.17
C ALA A 625 -10.26 22.86 -15.04
N LEU A 626 -9.92 23.29 -16.25
CA LEU A 626 -10.87 23.86 -17.22
C LEU A 626 -11.94 22.84 -17.64
N ARG A 627 -11.57 21.58 -17.90
CA ARG A 627 -12.55 20.51 -18.19
C ARG A 627 -13.52 20.25 -17.04
N GLU A 628 -13.09 20.47 -15.80
CA GLU A 628 -13.90 20.30 -14.61
C GLU A 628 -14.65 21.59 -14.20
N GLY A 629 -14.63 22.63 -15.05
CA GLY A 629 -15.32 23.90 -14.78
C GLY A 629 -14.69 24.73 -13.66
N ARG A 630 -13.44 24.43 -13.26
CA ARG A 630 -12.69 25.20 -12.27
C ARG A 630 -11.98 26.38 -12.95
N THR A 631 -11.87 27.49 -12.24
CA THR A 631 -11.22 28.72 -12.74
C THR A 631 -9.79 28.83 -12.22
N PRO A 632 -8.76 28.71 -13.08
CA PRO A 632 -7.37 28.96 -12.69
C PRO A 632 -7.10 30.42 -12.30
N ALA A 633 -6.15 30.61 -11.40
CA ALA A 633 -5.58 31.92 -11.07
C ALA A 633 -4.06 31.91 -11.23
N TYR A 634 -3.51 33.03 -11.68
CA TYR A 634 -2.10 33.22 -12.04
C TYR A 634 -1.56 34.43 -11.29
N LEU A 635 -0.97 34.20 -10.11
CA LEU A 635 -0.45 35.27 -9.26
C LEU A 635 0.99 35.60 -9.65
N THR A 636 1.31 36.90 -9.71
CA THR A 636 2.69 37.38 -9.84
C THR A 636 3.03 38.28 -8.66
N PHE A 637 4.15 37.98 -8.00
CA PHE A 637 4.74 38.81 -6.96
C PHE A 637 6.13 39.26 -7.44
N ARG A 638 6.51 40.48 -7.10
CA ARG A 638 7.83 41.04 -7.40
C ARG A 638 8.63 41.19 -6.11
N ARG A 639 9.88 40.73 -6.12
CA ARG A 639 10.83 41.02 -5.04
C ARG A 639 11.12 42.52 -5.06
N ALA A 640 10.86 43.19 -3.94
CA ALA A 640 11.10 44.62 -3.75
C ALA A 640 12.59 44.96 -3.77
#